data_AF-A0A1Q3T047-F1
#
_entry.id   AF-A0A1Q3T047-F1
#
_cell.length_a   1.000
_cell.length_b   1.000
_cell.length_c   1.000
_cell.angle_alpha   90.00
_cell.angle_beta   90.00
_cell.angle_gamma   90.00
#
_symmetry.space_group_name_H-M   'P 1'
#
loop_
_entity.id
_entity.type
_entity.pdbx_description
1 polymer ?
#
loop_
_entity_poly.entity_id
_entity_poly.type
_entity_poly.pdbx_seq_one_letter_code
_entity_poly.pdbx_strand_id
1 'polypeptide(L)'
;MTGTPLPPLAGLATSDLPFAILARDAVTVEVLTGDVVDVELLRDIPLLAADGTPREVLALVPFRQVRERGFACHDDDAPLRCLVITERATYPRDEALAILPHDDIPLRNAGFDIDDEAYADIVRRVIADEIGRGEGANFVIRRDFTADVDADPRVAALAWFRALLEHERGAYWTFAVVTDGHVAVGASPEAHVSAEGGIVTMNPISGTFRHPEGGASVDNLSEFLRSTKETEELFMVVDEELKMMSAVCTDGGRITGPHLKEMSRLTHTEYMLRGSSRLDPRDILRETMFAPTVTGSPMQNACTVITRHETTPRGYYSGVAALFTPRTDAAKAPGADAVTHDLDAPILIRTAYIEDGRLRVPVGATLVRHSDPYGEVSETHGKAAGVLGAIGAIPRDAQPAVVTLDEDAPTAAPLRLADDPTIGALLESRNARLAPFWLNPQEPVGSGPFAGRRALVVDAEDRFTTMLAHQLSHLGLDVAIVPWDAVTDDAVDAAELLVSGPGPGDPLDPASPRMARLREIIARRRAASAPLLAVCLSHQILASELGLELAPLAQPHQGLQLTVDVFGQPASIGFYNTFTARCAPGTTIAGVEIAADQATGDVYALRGTGFASVQGHLESILSRDGMSTLRQLIEWALDPA
;
A
#
# COMPACT_ATOMS: atom_id res chain seq x y z
N MET A 1 -13.21 26.45 30.10
CA MET A 1 -13.76 25.27 30.77
C MET A 1 -12.60 24.56 31.41
N THR A 2 -12.64 24.31 32.71
CA THR A 2 -11.62 23.56 33.43
C THR A 2 -11.81 22.08 33.11
N GLY A 3 -10.95 21.51 32.27
CA GLY A 3 -10.97 20.09 31.94
C GLY A 3 -10.87 19.22 33.19
N THR A 4 -11.47 18.04 33.13
CA THR A 4 -11.28 17.00 34.16
C THR A 4 -9.82 16.56 34.10
N PRO A 5 -9.03 16.72 35.17
CA PRO A 5 -7.62 16.35 35.14
C PRO A 5 -7.46 14.87 34.80
N LEU A 6 -6.44 14.56 33.98
CA LEU A 6 -6.06 13.23 33.55
C LEU A 6 -6.08 12.28 34.76
N PRO A 7 -6.90 11.22 34.72
CA PRO A 7 -6.77 10.18 35.72
C PRO A 7 -5.34 9.63 35.62
N PRO A 8 -4.67 9.33 36.74
CA PRO A 8 -3.44 8.54 36.72
C PRO A 8 -3.68 7.27 35.90
N LEU A 9 -2.64 6.72 35.26
CA LEU A 9 -2.75 5.47 34.47
C LEU A 9 -3.55 4.36 35.18
N ALA A 10 -3.41 4.24 36.51
CA ALA A 10 -4.14 3.31 37.36
C ALA A 10 -5.68 3.52 37.37
N GLY A 11 -6.14 4.74 37.14
CA GLY A 11 -7.55 5.13 37.14
C GLY A 11 -8.26 4.96 35.80
N LEU A 12 -7.56 4.65 34.70
CA LEU A 12 -8.18 4.49 33.38
C LEU A 12 -9.20 3.34 33.33
N ALA A 13 -8.93 2.26 34.05
CA ALA A 13 -9.80 1.08 34.08
C ALA A 13 -11.18 1.36 34.70
N THR A 14 -11.28 2.38 35.56
CA THR A 14 -12.51 2.77 36.25
C THR A 14 -13.02 4.14 35.81
N SER A 15 -12.39 4.73 34.80
CA SER A 15 -12.73 6.06 34.29
C SER A 15 -13.74 5.95 33.16
N ASP A 16 -14.72 6.86 33.16
CA ASP A 16 -15.67 7.01 32.05
C ASP A 16 -15.06 7.82 30.88
N LEU A 17 -13.89 8.43 31.07
CA LEU A 17 -13.26 9.26 30.02
C LEU A 17 -12.79 8.40 28.84
N PRO A 18 -13.05 8.81 27.59
CA PRO A 18 -12.41 8.24 26.42
C PRO A 18 -10.89 8.42 26.49
N PHE A 19 -10.15 7.42 26.05
CA PHE A 19 -8.69 7.50 26.04
C PHE A 19 -8.06 6.72 24.88
N ALA A 20 -6.84 7.11 24.55
CA ALA A 20 -5.91 6.29 23.79
C ALA A 20 -4.60 6.16 24.57
N ILE A 21 -4.02 4.97 24.60
CA ILE A 21 -2.70 4.70 25.14
C ILE A 21 -1.82 4.20 24.01
N LEU A 22 -0.68 4.87 23.78
CA LEU A 22 0.20 4.63 22.65
C LEU A 22 1.62 4.34 23.15
N ALA A 23 2.29 3.38 22.52
CA ALA A 23 3.73 3.18 22.63
C ALA A 23 4.31 3.19 21.21
N ARG A 24 4.93 4.30 20.86
CA ARG A 24 5.53 4.58 19.53
C ARG A 24 7.05 4.47 19.54
N ASP A 25 7.63 4.32 20.73
CA ASP A 25 9.06 4.07 20.94
C ASP A 25 9.26 2.96 21.99
N ALA A 26 10.53 2.61 22.26
CA ALA A 26 10.86 1.50 23.14
C ALA A 26 10.77 1.82 24.65
N VAL A 27 10.73 3.11 25.03
CA VAL A 27 10.99 3.59 26.38
C VAL A 27 9.82 4.34 27.02
N THR A 28 8.85 4.82 26.24
CA THR A 28 7.72 5.60 26.74
C THR A 28 6.36 4.99 26.38
N VAL A 29 5.37 5.35 27.20
CA VAL A 29 3.95 5.12 26.96
C VAL A 29 3.21 6.45 27.12
N GLU A 30 2.48 6.86 26.09
CA GLU A 30 1.68 8.07 26.03
C GLU A 30 0.22 7.76 26.36
N VAL A 31 -0.41 8.58 27.20
CA VAL A 31 -1.85 8.51 27.50
C VAL A 31 -2.49 9.80 27.01
N LEU A 32 -3.48 9.67 26.14
CA LEU A 32 -4.22 10.74 25.49
C LEU A 32 -5.68 10.67 25.94
N THR A 33 -6.24 11.79 26.38
CA THR A 33 -7.68 11.90 26.73
C THR A 33 -8.27 13.16 26.14
N GLY A 34 -9.58 13.15 25.94
CA GLY A 34 -10.30 14.30 25.43
C GLY A 34 -11.70 13.98 24.94
N ASP A 35 -12.24 14.88 24.13
CA ASP A 35 -13.60 14.80 23.64
C ASP A 35 -13.67 13.93 22.38
N VAL A 36 -14.66 13.05 22.30
CA VAL A 36 -14.92 12.25 21.10
C VAL A 36 -15.92 12.97 20.20
N VAL A 37 -15.58 13.13 18.93
CA VAL A 37 -16.45 13.67 17.89
C VAL A 37 -16.37 12.75 16.68
N ASP A 38 -17.53 12.28 16.22
CA ASP A 38 -17.62 11.55 14.95
C ASP A 38 -17.90 12.57 13.83
N VAL A 39 -17.13 12.50 12.76
CA VAL A 39 -17.28 13.36 11.58
C VAL A 39 -17.53 12.52 10.34
N GLU A 40 -18.04 13.15 9.28
CA GLU A 40 -18.45 12.42 8.07
C GLU A 40 -17.31 12.31 7.05
N LEU A 41 -16.49 13.36 6.92
CA LEU A 41 -15.44 13.48 5.93
C LEU A 41 -14.08 13.74 6.58
N LEU A 42 -12.99 13.28 5.96
CA LEU A 42 -11.62 13.53 6.39
C LEU A 42 -11.32 15.02 6.51
N ARG A 43 -11.85 15.84 5.59
CA ARG A 43 -11.70 17.30 5.64
C ARG A 43 -12.34 17.93 6.89
N ASP A 44 -13.30 17.25 7.50
CA ASP A 44 -14.05 17.74 8.67
C ASP A 44 -13.37 17.35 10.00
N ILE A 45 -12.24 16.60 9.97
CA ILE A 45 -11.42 16.34 11.14
C ILE A 45 -11.06 17.69 11.81
N PRO A 46 -11.36 17.89 13.11
CA PRO A 46 -11.35 19.20 13.75
C PRO A 46 -9.94 19.63 14.18
N LEU A 47 -9.05 19.82 13.21
CA LEU A 47 -7.65 20.23 13.41
C LEU A 47 -7.51 21.67 13.94
N LEU A 48 -8.53 22.51 13.80
CA LEU A 48 -8.55 23.88 14.29
C LEU A 48 -9.76 24.11 15.20
N ALA A 49 -9.55 24.84 16.30
CA ALA A 49 -10.63 25.41 17.09
C ALA A 49 -11.35 26.51 16.33
N ALA A 50 -12.52 26.93 16.83
CA ALA A 50 -13.30 28.02 16.24
C ALA A 50 -12.54 29.37 16.21
N ASP A 51 -11.56 29.56 17.08
CA ASP A 51 -10.70 30.74 17.11
C ASP A 51 -9.43 30.60 16.25
N GLY A 52 -9.29 29.49 15.51
CA GLY A 52 -8.13 29.17 14.68
C GLY A 52 -6.97 28.52 15.42
N THR A 53 -7.10 28.26 16.73
CA THR A 53 -6.08 27.54 17.51
C THR A 53 -5.91 26.09 17.02
N PRO A 54 -4.70 25.66 16.62
CA PRO A 54 -4.46 24.25 16.26
C PRO A 54 -4.76 23.27 17.39
N ARG A 55 -5.30 22.11 17.04
CA ARG A 55 -5.69 21.04 17.96
C ARG A 55 -4.96 19.74 17.61
N GLU A 56 -4.54 19.02 18.64
CA GLU A 56 -4.07 17.65 18.48
C GLU A 56 -5.27 16.70 18.39
N VAL A 57 -5.28 15.83 17.38
CA VAL A 57 -6.42 14.93 17.11
C VAL A 57 -5.91 13.54 16.75
N LEU A 58 -6.45 12.52 17.41
CA LEU A 58 -6.32 11.12 16.98
C LEU A 58 -7.61 10.69 16.27
N ALA A 59 -7.54 10.40 14.97
CA ALA A 59 -8.68 9.97 14.16
C ALA A 59 -8.58 8.48 13.82
N LEU A 60 -9.62 7.71 14.14
CA LEU A 60 -9.81 6.35 13.63
C LEU A 60 -10.58 6.44 12.32
N VAL A 61 -9.92 6.12 11.20
CA VAL A 61 -10.51 6.14 9.87
C VAL A 61 -10.94 4.73 9.48
N PRO A 62 -12.25 4.47 9.33
CA PRO A 62 -12.75 3.14 8.97
C PRO A 62 -12.55 2.84 7.49
N PHE A 63 -12.58 1.55 7.12
CA PHE A 63 -12.40 1.14 5.73
C PHE A 63 -13.43 1.76 4.78
N ARG A 64 -14.68 1.92 5.23
CA ARG A 64 -15.75 2.54 4.42
C ARG A 64 -15.44 3.97 3.95
N GLN A 65 -14.44 4.64 4.54
CA GLN A 65 -14.04 5.98 4.11
C GLN A 65 -13.47 6.02 2.69
N VAL A 66 -13.12 4.88 2.08
CA VAL A 66 -12.77 4.80 0.64
C VAL A 66 -13.88 5.33 -0.27
N ARG A 67 -15.12 5.44 0.21
CA ARG A 67 -16.23 6.12 -0.51
C ARG A 67 -15.94 7.59 -0.84
N GLU A 68 -15.08 8.29 -0.08
CA GLU A 68 -14.64 9.65 -0.44
C GLU A 68 -13.86 9.68 -1.74
N ARG A 69 -13.27 8.55 -2.13
CA ARG A 69 -12.61 8.36 -3.43
C ARG A 69 -13.53 7.77 -4.50
N GLY A 70 -14.80 7.55 -4.18
CA GLY A 70 -15.78 6.89 -5.06
C GLY A 70 -15.61 5.38 -5.16
N PHE A 71 -14.88 4.74 -4.25
CA PHE A 71 -14.61 3.30 -4.32
C PHE A 71 -15.68 2.46 -3.63
N ALA A 72 -15.86 1.23 -4.11
CA ALA A 72 -16.83 0.29 -3.56
C ALA A 72 -16.43 -0.20 -2.16
N CYS A 73 -17.40 -0.35 -1.26
CA CYS A 73 -17.20 -1.01 0.03
C CYS A 73 -18.53 -1.57 0.54
N HIS A 74 -18.46 -2.50 1.48
CA HIS A 74 -19.61 -2.81 2.34
C HIS A 74 -19.70 -1.72 3.40
N ASP A 75 -20.76 -0.91 3.33
CA ASP A 75 -21.01 0.15 4.30
C ASP A 75 -21.61 -0.44 5.59
N ASP A 76 -20.94 -0.19 6.72
CA ASP A 76 -21.33 -0.58 8.07
C ASP A 76 -21.65 0.60 8.99
N ASP A 77 -21.72 1.80 8.43
CA ASP A 77 -21.87 3.05 9.18
C ASP A 77 -20.80 3.26 10.26
N ALA A 78 -19.65 2.56 10.19
CA ALA A 78 -18.54 2.79 11.12
C ALA A 78 -18.11 4.27 11.08
N PRO A 79 -18.04 4.97 12.22
CA PRO A 79 -17.78 6.40 12.21
C PRO A 79 -16.32 6.70 11.91
N LEU A 80 -16.06 7.79 11.18
CA LEU A 80 -14.75 8.44 11.24
C LEU A 80 -14.69 9.16 12.59
N ARG A 81 -14.02 8.52 13.56
CA ARG A 81 -14.06 8.89 14.97
C ARG A 81 -12.82 9.68 15.36
N CYS A 82 -13.01 10.88 15.90
CA CYS A 82 -11.91 11.73 16.35
C CYS A 82 -11.90 11.86 17.88
N LEU A 83 -10.79 11.51 18.50
CA LEU A 83 -10.45 11.95 19.85
C LEU A 83 -9.73 13.30 19.75
N VAL A 84 -10.42 14.38 20.11
CA VAL A 84 -9.84 15.73 20.20
C VAL A 84 -9.09 15.82 21.53
N ILE A 85 -7.77 15.77 21.45
CA ILE A 85 -6.92 15.56 22.63
C ILE A 85 -6.86 16.85 23.44
N THR A 86 -7.35 16.79 24.68
CA THR A 86 -7.31 17.90 25.64
C THR A 86 -6.15 17.74 26.61
N GLU A 87 -5.79 16.50 26.93
CA GLU A 87 -4.71 16.22 27.86
C GLU A 87 -3.86 15.03 27.39
N ARG A 88 -2.54 15.15 27.59
CA ARG A 88 -1.51 14.18 27.24
C ARG A 88 -0.57 13.99 28.43
N ALA A 89 -0.31 12.74 28.80
CA ALA A 89 0.74 12.37 29.74
C ALA A 89 1.68 11.34 29.11
N THR A 90 2.93 11.32 29.56
CA THR A 90 3.95 10.36 29.12
C THR A 90 4.53 9.69 30.36
N TYR A 91 4.60 8.37 30.34
CA TYR A 91 5.12 7.53 31.40
C TYR A 91 6.33 6.74 30.89
N PRO A 92 7.36 6.52 31.72
CA PRO A 92 8.35 5.47 31.47
C PRO A 92 7.65 4.12 31.29
N ARG A 93 8.11 3.32 30.33
CA ARG A 93 7.47 2.03 29.97
C ARG A 93 7.43 1.05 31.14
N ASP A 94 8.50 0.98 31.93
CA ASP A 94 8.59 0.14 33.12
C ASP A 94 7.59 0.54 34.20
N GLU A 95 7.39 1.84 34.43
CA GLU A 95 6.34 2.35 35.32
C GLU A 95 4.95 2.01 34.80
N ALA A 96 4.70 2.17 33.49
CA ALA A 96 3.43 1.82 32.88
C ALA A 96 3.12 0.32 33.03
N LEU A 97 4.10 -0.55 32.75
CA LEU A 97 3.99 -2.00 32.95
C LEU A 97 3.74 -2.36 34.41
N ALA A 98 4.29 -1.63 35.38
CA ALA A 98 4.02 -1.90 36.79
C ALA A 98 2.57 -1.58 37.21
N ILE A 99 1.91 -0.67 36.50
CA ILE A 99 0.56 -0.16 36.84
C ILE A 99 -0.55 -0.89 36.07
N LEU A 100 -0.32 -1.23 34.80
CA LEU A 100 -1.35 -1.81 33.93
C LEU A 100 -1.85 -3.17 34.45
N PRO A 101 -3.16 -3.49 34.29
CA PRO A 101 -3.72 -4.78 34.66
C PRO A 101 -2.95 -5.94 34.01
N HIS A 102 -2.77 -7.03 34.75
CA HIS A 102 -2.02 -8.22 34.32
C HIS A 102 -2.85 -9.50 34.36
N ASP A 103 -4.12 -9.41 34.73
CA ASP A 103 -5.01 -10.58 34.77
C ASP A 103 -5.30 -11.06 33.34
N ASP A 104 -5.23 -12.37 33.15
CA ASP A 104 -5.62 -12.98 31.88
C ASP A 104 -7.12 -12.81 31.65
N ILE A 105 -7.49 -12.41 30.44
CA ILE A 105 -8.89 -12.24 30.03
C ILE A 105 -9.39 -13.57 29.44
N PRO A 106 -10.35 -14.27 30.09
CA PRO A 106 -10.83 -15.55 29.58
C PRO A 106 -11.58 -15.37 28.25
N LEU A 107 -11.19 -16.17 27.26
CA LEU A 107 -11.84 -16.23 25.95
C LEU A 107 -12.60 -17.54 25.79
N ARG A 108 -13.83 -17.48 25.27
CA ARG A 108 -14.67 -18.66 24.99
C ARG A 108 -15.01 -18.73 23.50
N ASN A 109 -15.32 -19.93 23.01
CA ASN A 109 -15.72 -20.16 21.62
C ASN A 109 -14.74 -19.56 20.59
N ALA A 110 -13.44 -19.63 20.90
CA ALA A 110 -12.41 -18.99 20.12
C ALA A 110 -12.11 -19.76 18.83
N GLY A 111 -12.09 -19.07 17.69
CA GLY A 111 -11.79 -19.68 16.38
C GLY A 111 -12.01 -18.73 15.21
N PHE A 112 -11.54 -19.13 14.03
CA PHE A 112 -11.81 -18.40 12.79
C PHE A 112 -13.27 -18.56 12.35
N ASP A 113 -13.86 -17.48 11.85
CA ASP A 113 -15.19 -17.44 11.25
C ASP A 113 -15.25 -18.20 9.91
N ILE A 114 -14.18 -18.09 9.12
CA ILE A 114 -13.94 -18.84 7.89
C ILE A 114 -12.85 -19.87 8.17
N ASP A 115 -13.23 -21.15 8.10
CA ASP A 115 -12.29 -22.24 8.30
C ASP A 115 -11.19 -22.28 7.22
N ASP A 116 -10.14 -23.05 7.51
CA ASP A 116 -8.94 -23.11 6.69
C ASP A 116 -9.20 -23.58 5.25
N GLU A 117 -10.12 -24.53 5.03
CA GLU A 117 -10.42 -25.02 3.67
C GLU A 117 -11.28 -24.01 2.90
N ALA A 118 -12.28 -23.42 3.57
CA ALA A 118 -13.10 -22.37 2.97
C ALA A 118 -12.26 -21.14 2.57
N TYR A 119 -11.26 -20.77 3.39
CA TYR A 119 -10.32 -19.70 3.04
C TYR A 119 -9.40 -20.10 1.89
N ALA A 120 -8.88 -21.34 1.86
CA ALA A 120 -8.11 -21.84 0.71
C ALA A 120 -8.92 -21.79 -0.60
N ASP A 121 -10.21 -22.10 -0.55
CA ASP A 121 -11.12 -21.97 -1.69
C ASP A 121 -11.33 -20.52 -2.14
N ILE A 122 -11.39 -19.56 -1.22
CA ILE A 122 -11.38 -18.12 -1.55
C ILE A 122 -10.10 -17.78 -2.30
N VAL A 123 -8.94 -18.23 -1.82
CA VAL A 123 -7.65 -17.98 -2.49
C VAL A 123 -7.64 -18.52 -3.91
N ARG A 124 -8.10 -19.76 -4.13
CA ARG A 124 -8.20 -20.37 -5.47
C ARG A 124 -9.07 -19.54 -6.41
N ARG A 125 -10.22 -19.07 -5.93
CA ARG A 125 -11.14 -18.24 -6.72
C ARG A 125 -10.54 -16.89 -7.07
N VAL A 126 -9.90 -16.19 -6.12
CA VAL A 126 -9.27 -14.90 -6.40
C VAL A 126 -8.16 -15.03 -7.44
N ILE A 127 -7.32 -16.07 -7.35
CA ILE A 127 -6.27 -16.31 -8.35
C ILE A 127 -6.87 -16.59 -9.73
N ALA A 128 -7.88 -17.45 -9.82
CA ALA A 128 -8.45 -17.88 -11.11
C ALA A 128 -9.35 -16.82 -11.76
N ASP A 129 -10.26 -16.24 -10.97
CA ASP A 129 -11.36 -15.41 -11.48
C ASP A 129 -11.05 -13.91 -11.44
N GLU A 130 -10.10 -13.46 -10.61
CA GLU A 130 -9.71 -12.05 -10.52
C GLU A 130 -8.36 -11.83 -11.20
N ILE A 131 -7.28 -12.38 -10.63
CA ILE A 131 -5.93 -12.20 -11.18
C ILE A 131 -5.84 -12.81 -12.58
N GLY A 132 -6.36 -14.04 -12.75
CA GLY A 132 -6.39 -14.75 -14.02
C GLY A 132 -7.28 -14.12 -15.10
N ARG A 133 -8.09 -13.13 -14.75
CA ARG A 133 -8.91 -12.34 -15.69
C ARG A 133 -8.44 -10.90 -15.85
N GLY A 134 -7.26 -10.57 -15.31
CA GLY A 134 -6.67 -9.25 -15.45
C GLY A 134 -7.30 -8.18 -14.56
N GLU A 135 -8.07 -8.55 -13.54
CA GLU A 135 -8.67 -7.60 -12.59
C GLU A 135 -7.62 -6.87 -11.74
N GLY A 136 -6.42 -7.44 -11.60
CA GLY A 136 -5.33 -6.82 -10.85
C GLY A 136 -4.15 -7.74 -10.64
N ALA A 137 -3.12 -7.23 -9.95
CA ALA A 137 -1.90 -7.97 -9.66
C ALA A 137 -1.99 -8.78 -8.37
N ASN A 138 -2.65 -8.20 -7.36
CA ASN A 138 -2.76 -8.77 -6.03
C ASN A 138 -4.00 -8.25 -5.29
N PHE A 139 -4.51 -9.06 -4.37
CA PHE A 139 -5.67 -8.72 -3.53
C PHE A 139 -5.49 -9.26 -2.11
N VAL A 140 -6.09 -8.61 -1.12
CA VAL A 140 -6.10 -9.06 0.28
C VAL A 140 -7.53 -9.31 0.68
N ILE A 141 -7.86 -10.57 0.97
CA ILE A 141 -9.17 -10.97 1.48
C ILE A 141 -9.05 -11.29 2.97
N ARG A 142 -9.97 -10.73 3.76
CA ARG A 142 -10.00 -10.90 5.20
C ARG A 142 -10.73 -12.17 5.63
N ARG A 143 -10.30 -12.74 6.75
CA ARG A 143 -11.08 -13.57 7.67
C ARG A 143 -10.83 -13.14 9.12
N ASP A 144 -11.71 -13.50 10.04
CA ASP A 144 -11.69 -12.98 11.40
C ASP A 144 -11.53 -14.12 12.42
N PHE A 145 -10.55 -13.99 13.31
CA PHE A 145 -10.55 -14.78 14.55
C PHE A 145 -11.53 -14.15 15.53
N THR A 146 -12.44 -14.93 16.08
CA THR A 146 -13.50 -14.45 16.98
C THR A 146 -13.50 -15.21 18.30
N ALA A 147 -13.95 -14.56 19.37
CA ALA A 147 -14.20 -15.19 20.67
C ALA A 147 -15.22 -14.38 21.48
N ASP A 148 -15.87 -15.02 22.45
CA ASP A 148 -16.64 -14.31 23.48
C ASP A 148 -15.72 -13.83 24.60
N VAL A 149 -15.95 -12.61 25.08
CA VAL A 149 -15.21 -11.97 26.18
C VAL A 149 -16.18 -11.72 27.33
N ASP A 150 -15.85 -12.25 28.52
CA ASP A 150 -16.62 -12.03 29.75
C ASP A 150 -15.80 -11.18 30.73
N ALA A 151 -15.48 -9.98 30.29
CA ALA A 151 -14.72 -8.99 31.05
C ALA A 151 -15.18 -7.58 30.65
N ASP A 152 -14.93 -6.61 31.52
CA ASP A 152 -15.11 -5.21 31.17
C ASP A 152 -14.18 -4.84 29.99
N PRO A 153 -14.68 -4.22 28.91
CA PRO A 153 -13.88 -3.90 27.73
C PRO A 153 -12.68 -2.99 28.00
N ARG A 154 -12.76 -2.05 28.96
CA ARG A 154 -11.61 -1.19 29.33
C ARG A 154 -10.54 -2.00 30.04
N VAL A 155 -10.95 -2.84 30.99
CA VAL A 155 -10.01 -3.72 31.70
C VAL A 155 -9.33 -4.68 30.72
N ALA A 156 -10.10 -5.31 29.84
CA ALA A 156 -9.56 -6.18 28.80
C ALA A 156 -8.58 -5.44 27.89
N ALA A 157 -8.93 -4.22 27.48
CA ALA A 157 -8.07 -3.44 26.59
C ALA A 157 -6.71 -3.11 27.22
N LEU A 158 -6.70 -2.68 28.48
CA LEU A 158 -5.49 -2.34 29.22
C LEU A 158 -4.63 -3.58 29.52
N ALA A 159 -5.25 -4.71 29.85
CA ALA A 159 -4.55 -5.98 30.06
C ALA A 159 -3.89 -6.48 28.77
N TRP A 160 -4.60 -6.42 27.64
CA TRP A 160 -4.04 -6.80 26.33
C TRP A 160 -2.97 -5.83 25.84
N PHE A 161 -3.13 -4.53 26.06
CA PHE A 161 -2.09 -3.55 25.75
C PHE A 161 -0.79 -3.85 26.51
N ARG A 162 -0.88 -4.14 27.81
CA ARG A 162 0.27 -4.60 28.61
C ARG A 162 0.90 -5.85 28.01
N ALA A 163 0.10 -6.87 27.70
CA ALA A 163 0.61 -8.13 27.16
C ALA A 163 1.33 -7.93 25.81
N LEU A 164 0.83 -7.03 24.95
CA LEU A 164 1.51 -6.65 23.72
C LEU A 164 2.85 -5.95 24.00
N LEU A 165 2.92 -5.05 24.99
CA LEU A 165 4.19 -4.45 25.41
C LEU A 165 5.18 -5.48 25.96
N GLU A 166 4.75 -6.55 26.61
CA GLU A 166 5.65 -7.56 27.17
C GLU A 166 6.14 -8.56 26.11
N HIS A 167 5.31 -8.86 25.11
CA HIS A 167 5.51 -10.02 24.23
C HIS A 167 5.71 -9.69 22.75
N GLU A 168 5.26 -8.52 22.28
CA GLU A 168 5.48 -8.10 20.90
C GLU A 168 6.66 -7.15 20.75
N ARG A 169 7.32 -7.26 19.59
CA ARG A 169 8.53 -6.50 19.22
C ARG A 169 8.46 -6.07 17.77
N GLY A 170 9.11 -4.95 17.46
CA GLY A 170 9.20 -4.44 16.08
C GLY A 170 7.91 -3.81 15.55
N ALA A 171 6.91 -3.59 16.41
CA ALA A 171 5.71 -2.82 16.06
C ALA A 171 6.10 -1.35 15.81
N TYR A 172 5.47 -0.74 14.81
CA TYR A 172 5.51 0.71 14.58
C TYR A 172 4.76 1.42 15.71
N TRP A 173 3.52 1.02 15.98
CA TRP A 173 2.75 1.44 17.14
C TRP A 173 2.23 0.22 17.89
N THR A 174 2.36 0.22 19.21
CA THR A 174 1.47 -0.56 20.09
C THR A 174 0.45 0.40 20.69
N PHE A 175 -0.83 0.06 20.66
CA PHE A 175 -1.88 0.98 21.08
C PHE A 175 -3.08 0.27 21.71
N ALA A 176 -3.81 1.00 22.57
CA ALA A 176 -5.20 0.71 22.88
C ALA A 176 -6.01 2.01 22.82
N VAL A 177 -7.13 1.99 22.08
CA VAL A 177 -8.07 3.10 21.96
C VAL A 177 -9.40 2.65 22.52
N VAL A 178 -9.90 3.38 23.51
CA VAL A 178 -11.17 3.08 24.18
C VAL A 178 -12.06 4.31 24.16
N THR A 179 -13.15 4.20 23.42
CA THR A 179 -14.20 5.23 23.27
C THR A 179 -15.57 4.56 23.41
N ASP A 180 -16.63 5.36 23.54
CA ASP A 180 -17.98 4.80 23.69
C ASP A 180 -18.36 3.91 22.50
N GLY A 181 -18.66 2.64 22.78
CA GLY A 181 -19.01 1.65 21.76
C GLY A 181 -17.85 1.18 20.87
N HIS A 182 -16.60 1.57 21.15
CA HIS A 182 -15.46 1.09 20.36
C HIS A 182 -14.19 0.90 21.20
N VAL A 183 -13.67 -0.33 21.15
CA VAL A 183 -12.38 -0.71 21.74
C VAL A 183 -11.52 -1.35 20.66
N ALA A 184 -10.30 -0.83 20.47
CA ALA A 184 -9.29 -1.39 19.59
C ALA A 184 -7.94 -1.50 20.31
N VAL A 185 -7.30 -2.65 20.25
CA VAL A 185 -6.00 -2.91 20.87
C VAL A 185 -5.09 -3.65 19.88
N GLY A 186 -3.94 -3.09 19.56
CA GLY A 186 -3.11 -3.64 18.49
C GLY A 186 -1.64 -3.31 18.61
N ALA A 187 -0.86 -4.06 17.84
CA ALA A 187 0.57 -3.83 17.64
C ALA A 187 0.84 -3.83 16.12
N SER A 188 0.62 -2.68 15.49
CA SER A 188 0.74 -2.56 14.04
C SER A 188 2.22 -2.46 13.65
N PRO A 189 2.71 -3.29 12.70
CA PRO A 189 4.09 -3.21 12.22
C PRO A 189 4.32 -2.11 11.18
N GLU A 190 3.26 -1.53 10.61
CA GLU A 190 3.34 -0.80 9.34
C GLU A 190 2.66 0.57 9.46
N ALA A 191 3.41 1.60 9.09
CA ALA A 191 2.87 2.93 8.88
C ALA A 191 2.10 2.95 7.55
N HIS A 192 0.88 3.48 7.56
CA HIS A 192 0.18 3.76 6.30
C HIS A 192 0.85 4.92 5.58
N VAL A 193 0.97 6.05 6.29
CA VAL A 193 1.64 7.26 5.84
C VAL A 193 2.01 8.10 7.06
N SER A 194 3.18 8.72 7.03
CA SER A 194 3.52 9.82 7.92
C SER A 194 3.89 11.06 7.11
N ALA A 195 3.63 12.24 7.65
CA ALA A 195 4.05 13.50 7.08
C ALA A 195 4.61 14.38 8.20
N GLU A 196 5.93 14.56 8.22
CA GLU A 196 6.62 15.38 9.21
C GLU A 196 7.40 16.47 8.50
N GLY A 197 7.21 17.73 8.87
CA GLY A 197 7.99 18.80 8.27
C GLY A 197 7.68 19.05 6.79
N GLY A 198 6.60 18.48 6.24
CA GLY A 198 6.31 18.46 4.80
C GLY A 198 6.99 17.33 4.02
N ILE A 199 7.63 16.38 4.73
CA ILE A 199 8.19 15.15 4.16
C ILE A 199 7.21 14.02 4.43
N VAL A 200 6.64 13.49 3.35
CA VAL A 200 5.77 12.31 3.38
C VAL A 200 6.63 11.07 3.33
N THR A 201 6.36 10.11 4.22
CA THR A 201 7.03 8.81 4.26
C THR A 201 5.99 7.68 4.22
N MET A 202 6.25 6.69 3.38
CA MET A 202 5.55 5.40 3.39
C MET A 202 6.58 4.28 3.51
N ASN A 203 6.16 3.12 4.03
CA ASN A 203 7.03 2.01 4.36
C ASN A 203 6.41 0.72 3.81
N PRO A 204 6.57 0.45 2.50
CA PRO A 204 6.06 -0.79 1.92
C PRO A 204 6.80 -1.99 2.52
N ILE A 205 6.02 -2.88 3.15
CA ILE A 205 6.50 -4.11 3.78
C ILE A 205 5.86 -5.30 3.07
N SER A 206 6.68 -6.19 2.51
CA SER A 206 6.23 -7.49 2.03
C SER A 206 7.35 -8.51 2.06
N GLY A 207 6.96 -9.78 1.92
CA GLY A 207 7.81 -10.93 2.17
C GLY A 207 7.96 -11.19 3.67
N THR A 208 7.76 -12.44 4.06
CA THR A 208 7.72 -12.85 5.48
C THR A 208 8.65 -14.02 5.73
N PHE A 209 9.78 -13.75 6.38
CA PHE A 209 10.67 -14.79 6.88
C PHE A 209 10.20 -15.25 8.27
N ARG A 210 9.58 -16.44 8.36
CA ARG A 210 9.22 -17.04 9.65
C ARG A 210 10.49 -17.54 10.36
N HIS A 211 10.67 -17.15 11.61
CA HIS A 211 11.81 -17.63 12.40
C HIS A 211 11.65 -19.12 12.71
N PRO A 212 12.64 -19.98 12.39
CA PRO A 212 12.55 -21.40 12.70
C PRO A 212 12.76 -21.66 14.20
N GLU A 213 12.38 -22.86 14.65
CA GLU A 213 12.73 -23.34 15.99
C GLU A 213 14.26 -23.31 16.16
N GLY A 214 14.74 -22.60 17.19
CA GLY A 214 16.17 -22.35 17.41
C GLY A 214 16.68 -20.98 16.94
N GLY A 215 15.84 -20.17 16.29
CA GLY A 215 16.14 -18.78 15.91
C GLY A 215 16.60 -18.60 14.46
N ALA A 216 16.58 -17.34 14.01
CA ALA A 216 17.05 -16.96 12.67
C ALA A 216 18.58 -17.07 12.55
N SER A 217 19.08 -17.43 11.36
CA SER A 217 20.52 -17.52 11.05
C SER A 217 20.83 -16.83 9.72
N VAL A 218 22.11 -16.56 9.44
CA VAL A 218 22.51 -15.95 8.16
C VAL A 218 22.15 -16.86 6.98
N ASP A 219 22.28 -18.18 7.13
CA ASP A 219 22.01 -19.14 6.06
C ASP A 219 20.53 -19.19 5.66
N ASN A 220 19.63 -19.34 6.63
CA ASN A 220 18.19 -19.44 6.36
C ASN A 220 17.60 -18.11 5.88
N LEU A 221 18.07 -16.98 6.42
CA LEU A 221 17.67 -15.66 5.94
C LEU A 221 18.22 -15.39 4.54
N SER A 222 19.44 -15.84 4.23
CA SER A 222 20.00 -15.71 2.88
C SER A 222 19.23 -16.51 1.83
N GLU A 223 18.69 -17.68 2.19
CA GLU A 223 17.79 -18.45 1.31
C GLU A 223 16.50 -17.67 1.02
N PHE A 224 15.86 -17.15 2.07
CA PHE A 224 14.69 -16.28 1.94
C PHE A 224 14.99 -15.05 1.06
N LEU A 225 16.11 -14.36 1.29
CA LEU A 225 16.48 -13.16 0.54
C LEU A 225 16.77 -13.41 -0.95
N ARG A 226 17.15 -14.64 -1.31
CA ARG A 226 17.34 -15.07 -2.71
C ARG A 226 16.05 -15.53 -3.39
N SER A 227 14.95 -15.67 -2.64
CA SER A 227 13.67 -16.07 -3.21
C SER A 227 13.17 -15.03 -4.21
N THR A 228 12.94 -15.47 -5.45
CA THR A 228 12.36 -14.63 -6.51
C THR A 228 10.94 -14.24 -6.17
N LYS A 229 10.14 -15.16 -5.60
CA LYS A 229 8.77 -14.89 -5.16
C LYS A 229 8.74 -13.71 -4.18
N GLU A 230 9.53 -13.78 -3.11
CA GLU A 230 9.55 -12.76 -2.05
C GLU A 230 10.07 -11.41 -2.57
N THR A 231 11.01 -11.43 -3.52
CA THR A 231 11.52 -10.21 -4.17
C THR A 231 10.47 -9.57 -5.08
N GLU A 232 9.77 -10.36 -5.90
CA GLU A 232 8.69 -9.87 -6.77
C GLU A 232 7.52 -9.32 -5.95
N GLU A 233 7.15 -9.99 -4.86
CA GLU A 233 6.10 -9.54 -3.94
C GLU A 233 6.42 -8.17 -3.33
N LEU A 234 7.66 -8.00 -2.85
CA LEU A 234 8.11 -6.70 -2.31
C LEU A 234 8.10 -5.61 -3.40
N PHE A 235 8.59 -5.90 -4.60
CA PHE A 235 8.64 -4.89 -5.67
C PHE A 235 7.24 -4.46 -6.14
N MET A 236 6.28 -5.39 -6.18
CA MET A 236 4.89 -5.04 -6.48
C MET A 236 4.36 -4.02 -5.48
N VAL A 237 4.47 -4.28 -4.17
CA VAL A 237 3.95 -3.32 -3.17
C VAL A 237 4.68 -1.98 -3.19
N VAL A 238 5.98 -1.96 -3.54
CA VAL A 238 6.74 -0.72 -3.70
C VAL A 238 6.23 0.09 -4.89
N ASP A 239 5.93 -0.54 -6.03
CA ASP A 239 5.29 0.14 -7.18
C ASP A 239 3.95 0.74 -6.75
N GLU A 240 3.12 -0.01 -6.02
CA GLU A 240 1.80 0.44 -5.60
C GLU A 240 1.82 1.62 -4.64
N GLU A 241 2.69 1.60 -3.64
CA GLU A 241 2.84 2.74 -2.74
C GLU A 241 3.52 3.92 -3.43
N LEU A 242 4.35 3.67 -4.46
CA LEU A 242 4.93 4.75 -5.26
C LEU A 242 3.90 5.46 -6.13
N LYS A 243 2.82 4.78 -6.57
CA LYS A 243 1.65 5.43 -7.20
C LYS A 243 0.98 6.41 -6.25
N MET A 244 0.85 6.03 -4.97
CA MET A 244 0.28 6.88 -3.93
C MET A 244 1.19 8.07 -3.64
N MET A 245 2.49 7.83 -3.44
CA MET A 245 3.49 8.87 -3.27
C MET A 245 3.47 9.87 -4.44
N SER A 246 3.41 9.37 -5.68
CA SER A 246 3.36 10.22 -6.88
C SER A 246 2.10 11.07 -6.99
N ALA A 247 1.03 10.70 -6.28
CA ALA A 247 -0.19 11.50 -6.21
C ALA A 247 -0.10 12.64 -5.17
N VAL A 248 0.69 12.47 -4.11
CA VAL A 248 0.74 13.40 -2.96
C VAL A 248 2.02 14.22 -2.87
N CYS A 249 3.11 13.77 -3.51
CA CYS A 249 4.42 14.42 -3.46
C CYS A 249 4.77 15.09 -4.79
N THR A 250 5.25 16.33 -4.71
CA THR A 250 5.64 17.11 -5.91
C THR A 250 6.86 16.57 -6.64
N ASP A 251 7.72 15.85 -5.93
CA ASP A 251 8.88 15.12 -6.45
C ASP A 251 8.59 13.62 -6.62
N GLY A 252 7.32 13.21 -6.61
CA GLY A 252 6.89 11.85 -6.84
C GLY A 252 7.16 10.96 -5.62
N GLY A 253 8.41 10.57 -5.42
CA GLY A 253 8.85 9.76 -4.29
C GLY A 253 10.18 9.10 -4.58
N ARG A 254 11.03 9.04 -3.56
CA ARG A 254 12.35 8.40 -3.63
C ARG A 254 12.37 7.13 -2.80
N ILE A 255 12.92 6.07 -3.40
CA ILE A 255 13.10 4.77 -2.78
C ILE A 255 14.44 4.73 -2.04
N THR A 256 14.42 4.33 -0.77
CA THR A 256 15.62 3.99 0.02
C THR A 256 15.44 2.61 0.67
N GLY A 257 16.51 1.83 0.74
CA GLY A 257 16.47 0.43 1.21
C GLY A 257 17.08 -0.54 0.19
N PRO A 258 16.75 -1.84 0.25
CA PRO A 258 15.82 -2.46 1.19
C PRO A 258 16.44 -2.64 2.59
N HIS A 259 15.59 -2.73 3.60
CA HIS A 259 15.95 -2.97 5.00
C HIS A 259 15.27 -4.23 5.53
N LEU A 260 15.71 -4.69 6.72
CA LEU A 260 15.05 -5.77 7.45
C LEU A 260 14.32 -5.21 8.65
N LYS A 261 13.07 -5.64 8.82
CA LYS A 261 12.25 -5.36 10.00
C LYS A 261 12.08 -6.64 10.82
N GLU A 262 12.87 -6.77 11.87
CA GLU A 262 12.84 -7.93 12.77
C GLU A 262 11.71 -7.79 13.80
N MET A 263 10.77 -8.73 13.79
CA MET A 263 9.70 -8.86 14.79
C MET A 263 9.95 -10.07 15.71
N SER A 264 9.03 -10.32 16.65
CA SER A 264 9.12 -11.40 17.63
C SER A 264 9.21 -12.80 17.02
N ARG A 265 8.46 -13.06 15.94
CA ARG A 265 8.28 -14.38 15.31
C ARG A 265 8.69 -14.45 13.84
N LEU A 266 8.98 -13.31 13.25
CA LEU A 266 9.17 -13.16 11.82
C LEU A 266 10.03 -11.94 11.51
N THR A 267 10.67 -11.94 10.34
CA THR A 267 11.38 -10.78 9.79
C THR A 267 10.76 -10.43 8.45
N HIS A 268 10.53 -9.14 8.21
CA HIS A 268 10.08 -8.63 6.92
C HIS A 268 11.21 -7.94 6.17
N THR A 269 11.08 -7.88 4.84
CA THR A 269 11.84 -6.95 4.01
C THR A 269 11.01 -5.72 3.72
N GLU A 270 11.65 -4.56 3.71
CA GLU A 270 10.95 -3.29 3.52
C GLU A 270 11.76 -2.30 2.69
N TYR A 271 11.06 -1.40 2.01
CA TYR A 271 11.64 -0.15 1.53
C TYR A 271 11.04 1.02 2.29
N MET A 272 11.67 2.18 2.17
CA MET A 272 11.10 3.46 2.55
C MET A 272 10.92 4.32 1.31
N LEU A 273 9.75 4.92 1.18
CA LEU A 273 9.44 5.92 0.16
C LEU A 273 9.39 7.28 0.83
N ARG A 274 10.08 8.29 0.27
CA ARG A 274 10.07 9.66 0.81
C ARG A 274 9.90 10.69 -0.29
N GLY A 275 9.08 11.70 -0.05
CA GLY A 275 8.87 12.81 -0.97
C GLY A 275 8.39 14.05 -0.23
N SER A 276 8.44 15.21 -0.87
CA SER A 276 7.94 16.45 -0.30
C SER A 276 6.52 16.75 -0.77
N SER A 277 5.65 17.07 0.19
CA SER A 277 4.28 17.50 -0.07
C SER A 277 3.99 18.85 0.57
N ARG A 278 3.06 19.57 -0.05
CA ARG A 278 2.45 20.80 0.48
C ARG A 278 0.96 20.63 0.75
N LEU A 279 0.43 19.42 0.56
CA LEU A 279 -0.98 19.13 0.77
C LEU A 279 -1.34 19.22 2.26
N ASP A 280 -2.61 19.50 2.53
CA ASP A 280 -3.15 19.30 3.87
C ASP A 280 -2.98 17.83 4.27
N PRO A 281 -2.56 17.50 5.50
CA PRO A 281 -2.44 16.12 5.94
C PRO A 281 -3.72 15.29 5.79
N ARG A 282 -4.91 15.91 5.82
CA ARG A 282 -6.19 15.25 5.54
C ARG A 282 -6.33 14.87 4.06
N ASP A 283 -5.79 15.70 3.16
CA ASP A 283 -5.75 15.40 1.73
C ASP A 283 -4.72 14.31 1.43
N ILE A 284 -3.54 14.33 2.07
CA ILE A 284 -2.55 13.25 1.99
C ILE A 284 -3.22 11.93 2.37
N LEU A 285 -3.85 11.90 3.53
CA LEU A 285 -4.55 10.70 4.00
C LEU A 285 -5.64 10.26 3.04
N ARG A 286 -6.46 11.19 2.52
CA ARG A 286 -7.52 10.86 1.55
C ARG A 286 -6.97 10.21 0.28
N GLU A 287 -5.90 10.75 -0.28
CA GLU A 287 -5.32 10.24 -1.53
C GLU A 287 -4.58 8.91 -1.37
N THR A 288 -4.11 8.59 -0.17
CA THR A 288 -3.42 7.33 0.14
C THR A 288 -4.37 6.21 0.60
N MET A 289 -5.65 6.48 0.92
CA MET A 289 -6.58 5.44 1.42
C MET A 289 -6.76 4.26 0.45
N PHE A 290 -6.50 3.01 0.84
CA PHE A 290 -5.63 2.59 1.95
C PHE A 290 -4.38 1.90 1.41
N ALA A 291 -3.51 1.35 2.26
CA ALA A 291 -2.30 0.71 1.75
C ALA A 291 -2.64 -0.52 0.87
N PRO A 292 -1.88 -0.76 -0.21
CA PRO A 292 -2.08 -1.91 -1.09
C PRO A 292 -1.75 -3.24 -0.39
N THR A 293 -0.93 -3.20 0.65
CA THR A 293 -0.55 -4.33 1.54
C THR A 293 -1.74 -4.92 2.31
N VAL A 294 -2.87 -4.20 2.39
CA VAL A 294 -4.08 -4.62 3.10
C VAL A 294 -5.34 -4.58 2.25
N THR A 295 -5.21 -4.31 0.95
CA THR A 295 -6.33 -4.19 0.01
C THR A 295 -6.05 -4.92 -1.30
N GLY A 296 -5.09 -4.43 -2.08
CA GLY A 296 -4.71 -4.95 -3.39
C GLY A 296 -4.38 -3.86 -4.40
N SER A 297 -4.17 -4.27 -5.66
CA SER A 297 -3.88 -3.37 -6.78
C SER A 297 -4.54 -3.82 -8.09
N PRO A 298 -5.07 -2.87 -8.90
CA PRO A 298 -5.22 -1.44 -8.59
C PRO A 298 -6.23 -1.18 -7.47
N MET A 299 -5.98 -0.21 -6.59
CA MET A 299 -6.78 0.04 -5.37
C MET A 299 -8.30 0.11 -5.62
N GLN A 300 -8.71 0.88 -6.63
CA GLN A 300 -10.14 1.05 -6.95
C GLN A 300 -10.80 -0.29 -7.26
N ASN A 301 -10.14 -1.13 -8.06
CA ASN A 301 -10.67 -2.44 -8.40
C ASN A 301 -10.50 -3.46 -7.28
N ALA A 302 -9.44 -3.35 -6.47
CA ALA A 302 -9.27 -4.15 -5.26
C ALA A 302 -10.44 -3.96 -4.28
N CYS A 303 -10.93 -2.72 -4.13
CA CYS A 303 -12.15 -2.44 -3.38
C CYS A 303 -13.38 -3.19 -3.96
N THR A 304 -13.55 -3.20 -5.28
CA THR A 304 -14.61 -3.97 -5.95
C THR A 304 -14.45 -5.48 -5.72
N VAL A 305 -13.22 -6.01 -5.80
CA VAL A 305 -12.93 -7.44 -5.56
C VAL A 305 -13.24 -7.81 -4.11
N ILE A 306 -12.83 -6.98 -3.15
CA ILE A 306 -13.16 -7.17 -1.72
C ILE A 306 -14.67 -7.30 -1.54
N THR A 307 -15.49 -6.44 -2.17
CA THR A 307 -16.95 -6.53 -2.05
C THR A 307 -17.58 -7.77 -2.68
N ARG A 308 -16.85 -8.47 -3.56
CA ARG A 308 -17.31 -9.72 -4.19
C ARG A 308 -16.98 -10.96 -3.35
N HIS A 309 -15.90 -10.92 -2.57
CA HIS A 309 -15.38 -12.08 -1.83
C HIS A 309 -15.57 -11.99 -0.31
N GLU A 310 -15.69 -10.80 0.26
CA GLU A 310 -16.05 -10.62 1.67
C GLU A 310 -17.58 -10.51 1.79
N THR A 311 -18.16 -11.14 2.82
CA THR A 311 -19.62 -11.12 3.05
C THR A 311 -20.03 -10.12 4.13
N THR A 312 -19.06 -9.63 4.90
CA THR A 312 -19.25 -8.70 6.00
C THR A 312 -18.38 -7.47 5.78
N PRO A 313 -18.72 -6.33 6.38
CA PRO A 313 -17.91 -5.12 6.32
C PRO A 313 -16.66 -5.20 7.19
N ARG A 314 -15.64 -4.39 6.87
CA ARG A 314 -14.31 -4.43 7.52
C ARG A 314 -14.26 -3.68 8.86
N GLY A 315 -15.20 -2.77 9.13
CA GLY A 315 -15.04 -1.78 10.18
C GLY A 315 -13.74 -1.01 9.99
N TYR A 316 -12.90 -1.01 11.02
CA TYR A 316 -11.59 -0.34 11.00
C TYR A 316 -10.44 -1.21 10.48
N TYR A 317 -10.65 -2.50 10.19
CA TYR A 317 -9.59 -3.32 9.59
C TYR A 317 -9.15 -2.72 8.25
N SER A 318 -7.84 -2.65 8.00
CA SER A 318 -7.21 -1.98 6.84
C SER A 318 -7.37 -0.46 6.79
N GLY A 319 -8.13 0.15 7.71
CA GLY A 319 -8.16 1.59 7.94
C GLY A 319 -6.90 2.08 8.68
N VAL A 320 -6.98 3.26 9.29
CA VAL A 320 -5.84 3.85 10.01
C VAL A 320 -6.22 4.47 11.35
N ALA A 321 -5.26 4.54 12.27
CA ALA A 321 -5.31 5.44 13.42
C ALA A 321 -4.37 6.62 13.15
N ALA A 322 -4.90 7.77 12.74
CA ALA A 322 -4.13 8.94 12.32
C ALA A 322 -4.00 9.98 13.45
N LEU A 323 -2.79 10.17 13.96
CA LEU A 323 -2.47 11.25 14.91
C LEU A 323 -2.01 12.49 14.14
N PHE A 324 -2.77 13.58 14.29
CA PHE A 324 -2.45 14.89 13.76
C PHE A 324 -1.88 15.76 14.89
N THR A 325 -0.62 16.18 14.73
CA THR A 325 0.10 16.97 15.75
C THR A 325 0.33 18.39 15.25
N PRO A 326 -0.09 19.44 15.97
CA PRO A 326 0.18 20.82 15.59
C PRO A 326 1.68 21.09 15.44
N ARG A 327 2.06 21.73 14.33
CA ARG A 327 3.43 22.14 14.08
C ARG A 327 3.79 23.39 14.89
N THR A 328 4.88 23.30 15.65
CA THR A 328 5.39 24.41 16.46
C THR A 328 6.19 25.44 15.64
N ASP A 329 6.73 25.02 14.49
CA ASP A 329 7.51 25.83 13.56
C ASP A 329 6.65 26.55 12.51
N ALA A 330 5.33 26.29 12.47
CA ALA A 330 4.36 26.91 11.56
C ALA A 330 4.13 28.43 11.82
N ALA A 331 5.10 29.12 12.42
CA ALA A 331 5.04 30.54 12.71
C ALA A 331 5.07 31.40 11.43
N LYS A 332 3.95 32.09 11.17
CA LYS A 332 3.89 33.46 10.60
C LYS A 332 4.15 33.66 9.09
N ALA A 333 3.78 32.72 8.21
CA ALA A 333 3.48 33.11 6.83
C ALA A 333 1.98 33.48 6.74
N PRO A 334 1.59 34.75 6.50
CA PRO A 334 0.20 35.07 6.24
C PRO A 334 -0.21 34.44 4.90
N GLY A 335 -1.10 33.45 4.93
CA GLY A 335 -1.65 32.77 3.76
C GLY A 335 -2.44 31.53 4.17
N ALA A 336 -3.48 31.17 3.39
CA ALA A 336 -4.40 30.08 3.69
C ALA A 336 -3.83 28.66 3.45
N ASP A 337 -2.58 28.55 2.98
CA ASP A 337 -2.00 27.30 2.46
C ASP A 337 -0.79 26.77 3.27
N ALA A 338 -0.65 27.17 4.54
CA ALA A 338 0.42 26.64 5.40
C ALA A 338 0.01 25.29 6.00
N VAL A 339 0.81 24.25 5.78
CA VAL A 339 0.67 22.96 6.47
C VAL A 339 0.80 23.19 7.97
N THR A 340 -0.28 22.98 8.71
CA THR A 340 -0.38 23.31 10.15
C THR A 340 -0.10 22.14 11.08
N HIS A 341 -0.14 20.91 10.56
CA HIS A 341 -0.03 19.68 11.34
C HIS A 341 0.92 18.70 10.68
N ASP A 342 1.62 17.91 11.50
CA ASP A 342 2.26 16.67 11.10
C ASP A 342 1.25 15.51 11.24
N LEU A 343 1.47 14.43 10.51
CA LEU A 343 0.63 13.22 10.48
C LEU A 343 1.46 11.99 10.80
N ASP A 344 0.96 11.15 11.69
CA ASP A 344 1.50 9.82 11.98
C ASP A 344 0.33 8.82 11.98
N ALA A 345 0.25 7.96 10.96
CA ALA A 345 -0.90 7.06 10.76
C ALA A 345 -0.46 5.60 10.52
N PRO A 346 -0.40 4.73 11.54
CA PRO A 346 -0.36 3.28 11.34
C PRO A 346 -1.60 2.71 10.65
N ILE A 347 -1.38 1.61 9.92
CA ILE A 347 -2.46 0.76 9.43
C ILE A 347 -3.07 -0.03 10.60
N LEU A 348 -4.40 -0.14 10.65
CA LEU A 348 -5.13 -0.92 11.64
C LEU A 348 -5.21 -2.41 11.25
N ILE A 349 -4.05 -3.06 11.35
CA ILE A 349 -3.86 -4.52 11.28
C ILE A 349 -3.26 -5.01 12.60
N ARG A 350 -3.25 -6.34 12.81
CA ARG A 350 -2.76 -6.93 14.08
C ARG A 350 -3.44 -6.25 15.28
N THR A 351 -4.76 -6.09 15.16
CA THR A 351 -5.59 -5.32 16.08
C THR A 351 -6.79 -6.16 16.48
N ALA A 352 -7.00 -6.30 17.77
CA ALA A 352 -8.17 -6.87 18.40
C ALA A 352 -9.22 -5.77 18.62
N TYR A 353 -10.46 -6.07 18.24
CA TYR A 353 -11.62 -5.21 18.49
C TYR A 353 -12.56 -5.89 19.48
N ILE A 354 -13.13 -5.12 20.41
CA ILE A 354 -14.21 -5.59 21.28
C ILE A 354 -15.45 -4.77 21.00
N GLU A 355 -16.54 -5.44 20.67
CA GLU A 355 -17.86 -4.86 20.47
C GLU A 355 -18.90 -5.84 21.01
N ASP A 356 -19.84 -5.34 21.84
CA ASP A 356 -20.92 -6.16 22.44
C ASP A 356 -20.46 -7.48 23.10
N GLY A 357 -19.32 -7.45 23.79
CA GLY A 357 -18.74 -8.62 24.46
C GLY A 357 -18.14 -9.66 23.50
N ARG A 358 -17.99 -9.32 22.22
CA ARG A 358 -17.37 -10.16 21.20
C ARG A 358 -16.03 -9.60 20.77
N LEU A 359 -15.00 -10.44 20.84
CA LEU A 359 -13.68 -10.18 20.26
C LEU A 359 -13.69 -10.48 18.77
N ARG A 360 -13.01 -9.63 18.00
CA ARG A 360 -12.68 -9.85 16.59
C ARG A 360 -11.23 -9.46 16.32
N VAL A 361 -10.44 -10.36 15.74
CA VAL A 361 -9.08 -10.11 15.26
C VAL A 361 -9.03 -10.40 13.77
N PRO A 362 -9.33 -9.40 12.92
CA PRO A 362 -9.30 -9.55 11.47
C PRO A 362 -7.87 -9.71 10.93
N VAL A 363 -7.72 -10.59 9.95
CA VAL A 363 -6.43 -10.89 9.30
C VAL A 363 -6.65 -11.29 7.84
N GLY A 364 -5.65 -11.03 7.00
CA GLY A 364 -5.64 -11.41 5.60
C GLY A 364 -4.23 -11.69 5.13
N ALA A 365 -4.11 -12.23 3.92
CA ALA A 365 -2.85 -12.48 3.23
C ALA A 365 -2.88 -11.86 1.83
N THR A 366 -1.72 -11.50 1.30
CA THR A 366 -1.59 -10.89 -0.02
C THR A 366 -1.61 -11.98 -1.07
N LEU A 367 -2.71 -12.09 -1.79
CA LEU A 367 -2.91 -13.12 -2.81
C LEU A 367 -2.29 -12.65 -4.12
N VAL A 368 -1.33 -13.41 -4.63
CA VAL A 368 -0.66 -13.18 -5.91
C VAL A 368 -0.83 -14.38 -6.84
N ARG A 369 -0.46 -14.23 -8.12
CA ARG A 369 -0.62 -15.29 -9.14
C ARG A 369 0.01 -16.66 -8.78
N HIS A 370 1.04 -16.66 -7.93
CA HIS A 370 1.77 -17.86 -7.50
C HIS A 370 1.48 -18.26 -6.04
N SER A 371 0.46 -17.67 -5.41
CA SER A 371 0.05 -18.01 -4.05
C SER A 371 -0.36 -19.48 -3.96
N ASP A 372 0.15 -20.17 -2.94
CA ASP A 372 -0.31 -21.51 -2.55
C ASP A 372 -1.46 -21.37 -1.56
N PRO A 373 -2.69 -21.85 -1.86
CA PRO A 373 -3.85 -21.65 -0.99
C PRO A 373 -3.62 -22.04 0.48
N TYR A 374 -2.92 -23.15 0.74
CA TYR A 374 -2.62 -23.60 2.10
C TYR A 374 -1.47 -22.81 2.74
N GLY A 375 -0.50 -22.37 1.94
CA GLY A 375 0.50 -21.37 2.34
C GLY A 375 -0.15 -20.08 2.86
N GLU A 376 -1.13 -19.54 2.13
CA GLU A 376 -1.83 -18.31 2.54
C GLU A 376 -2.66 -18.50 3.82
N VAL A 377 -3.29 -19.67 3.99
CA VAL A 377 -3.92 -20.05 5.27
C VAL A 377 -2.88 -20.00 6.40
N SER A 378 -1.74 -20.66 6.23
CA SER A 378 -0.65 -20.67 7.23
C SER A 378 -0.10 -19.26 7.51
N GLU A 379 -0.09 -18.39 6.50
CA GLU A 379 0.31 -17.00 6.63
C GLU A 379 -0.67 -16.20 7.51
N THR A 380 -1.98 -16.35 7.31
CA THR A 380 -2.96 -15.67 8.19
C THR A 380 -2.84 -16.09 9.65
N HIS A 381 -2.62 -17.39 9.92
CA HIS A 381 -2.31 -17.88 11.27
C HIS A 381 -1.03 -17.23 11.82
N GLY A 382 0.05 -17.21 11.02
CA GLY A 382 1.33 -16.62 11.43
C GLY A 382 1.25 -15.11 11.69
N LYS A 383 0.51 -14.37 10.85
CA LYS A 383 0.28 -12.93 11.01
C LYS A 383 -0.52 -12.64 12.28
N ALA A 384 -1.54 -13.44 12.59
CA ALA A 384 -2.36 -13.26 13.79
C ALA A 384 -1.67 -13.75 15.07
N ALA A 385 -0.74 -14.71 14.99
CA ALA A 385 -0.16 -15.41 16.14
C ALA A 385 0.41 -14.49 17.22
N GLY A 386 1.05 -13.38 16.84
CA GLY A 386 1.60 -12.43 17.79
C GLY A 386 0.54 -11.83 18.72
N VAL A 387 -0.48 -11.21 18.10
CA VAL A 387 -1.61 -10.62 18.83
C VAL A 387 -2.40 -11.69 19.57
N LEU A 388 -2.70 -12.82 18.93
CA LEU A 388 -3.45 -13.91 19.55
C LEU A 388 -2.72 -14.49 20.78
N GLY A 389 -1.40 -14.61 20.72
CA GLY A 389 -0.59 -15.06 21.86
C GLY A 389 -0.52 -14.02 22.97
N ALA A 390 -0.42 -12.73 22.63
CA ALA A 390 -0.43 -11.65 23.61
C ALA A 390 -1.76 -11.61 24.38
N ILE A 391 -2.90 -11.64 23.68
CA ILE A 391 -4.24 -11.58 24.30
C ILE A 391 -4.69 -12.91 24.96
N GLY A 392 -3.86 -13.95 24.89
CA GLY A 392 -4.14 -15.25 25.53
C GLY A 392 -5.10 -16.16 24.75
N ALA A 393 -5.36 -15.87 23.47
CA ALA A 393 -6.20 -16.69 22.61
C ALA A 393 -5.54 -17.99 22.15
N ILE A 394 -4.21 -18.00 22.06
CA ILE A 394 -3.39 -19.19 21.79
C ILE A 394 -2.21 -19.25 22.76
N PRO A 395 -1.60 -20.43 22.98
CA PRO A 395 -0.40 -20.52 23.78
C PRO A 395 0.70 -19.58 23.27
N ARG A 396 1.35 -18.86 24.19
CA ARG A 396 2.57 -18.13 23.87
C ARG A 396 3.65 -19.16 23.57
N ASP A 397 4.39 -18.99 22.48
CA ASP A 397 5.61 -19.78 22.28
C ASP A 397 6.51 -19.59 23.50
N ALA A 398 7.08 -20.69 23.99
CA ALA A 398 8.11 -20.60 25.01
C ALA A 398 9.20 -19.66 24.51
N GLN A 399 9.59 -18.66 25.31
CA GLN A 399 10.83 -17.94 25.06
C GLN A 399 11.90 -19.00 24.78
N PRO A 400 12.70 -18.88 23.70
CA PRO A 400 13.89 -19.70 23.58
C PRO A 400 14.59 -19.58 24.92
N ALA A 401 14.82 -20.72 25.59
CA ALA A 401 15.51 -20.73 26.87
C ALA A 401 16.71 -19.82 26.71
N VAL A 402 16.82 -18.81 27.57
CA VAL A 402 18.04 -18.01 27.66
C VAL A 402 19.14 -19.05 27.78
N VAL A 403 19.90 -19.24 26.70
CA VAL A 403 21.09 -20.06 26.75
C VAL A 403 21.91 -19.36 27.80
N THR A 404 22.05 -19.97 28.97
CA THR A 404 22.99 -19.53 29.99
C THR A 404 24.37 -19.72 29.37
N LEU A 405 24.76 -18.74 28.57
CA LEU A 405 26.11 -18.59 28.11
C LEU A 405 26.93 -18.28 29.35
N ASP A 406 27.99 -19.06 29.54
CA ASP A 406 29.03 -18.83 30.51
C ASP A 406 29.47 -17.36 30.42
N GLU A 407 29.17 -16.55 31.44
CA GLU A 407 29.41 -15.10 31.46
C GLU A 407 30.92 -14.76 31.35
N ASP A 408 31.80 -15.75 31.55
CA ASP A 408 33.26 -15.62 31.44
C ASP A 408 33.83 -16.03 30.07
N ALA A 409 32.99 -16.48 29.12
CA ALA A 409 33.43 -16.73 27.75
C ALA A 409 33.45 -15.42 26.94
N PRO A 410 34.58 -15.00 26.32
CA PRO A 410 34.62 -13.83 25.46
C PRO A 410 33.87 -14.15 24.16
N THR A 411 32.56 -13.98 24.20
CA THR A 411 31.69 -14.09 23.04
C THR A 411 31.38 -12.67 22.59
N ALA A 412 31.87 -12.29 21.41
CA ALA A 412 31.38 -11.09 20.75
C ALA A 412 29.85 -11.18 20.71
N ALA A 413 29.15 -10.10 21.07
CA ALA A 413 27.70 -10.05 20.93
C ALA A 413 27.36 -10.50 19.50
N PRO A 414 26.44 -11.48 19.31
CA PRO A 414 26.09 -11.91 17.96
C PRO A 414 25.62 -10.67 17.18
N LEU A 415 26.22 -10.45 16.01
CA LEU A 415 25.81 -9.40 15.10
C LEU A 415 24.31 -9.57 14.83
N ARG A 416 23.52 -8.49 14.91
CA ARG A 416 22.14 -8.53 14.42
C ARG A 416 22.18 -8.93 12.95
N LEU A 417 21.21 -9.72 12.48
CA LEU A 417 21.22 -10.18 11.09
C LEU A 417 21.20 -9.01 10.10
N ALA A 418 20.57 -7.90 10.47
CA ALA A 418 20.58 -6.65 9.72
C ALA A 418 21.97 -6.00 9.58
N ASP A 419 22.89 -6.28 10.49
CA ASP A 419 24.26 -5.74 10.48
C ASP A 419 25.26 -6.71 9.81
N ASP A 420 24.81 -7.87 9.33
CA ASP A 420 25.67 -8.86 8.66
C ASP A 420 26.03 -8.43 7.22
N PRO A 421 27.33 -8.40 6.83
CA PRO A 421 27.75 -7.97 5.50
C PRO A 421 27.20 -8.82 4.34
N THR A 422 26.96 -10.12 4.56
CA THR A 422 26.39 -11.03 3.54
C THR A 422 24.95 -10.67 3.27
N ILE A 423 24.19 -10.41 4.34
CA ILE A 423 22.81 -9.96 4.28
C ILE A 423 22.72 -8.58 3.63
N GLY A 424 23.57 -7.64 4.04
CA GLY A 424 23.67 -6.30 3.44
C GLY A 424 23.92 -6.36 1.92
N ALA A 425 24.88 -7.18 1.48
CA ALA A 425 25.17 -7.35 0.05
C ALA A 425 24.00 -7.96 -0.74
N LEU A 426 23.27 -8.91 -0.16
CA LEU A 426 22.06 -9.48 -0.78
C LEU A 426 20.96 -8.42 -0.94
N LEU A 427 20.72 -7.62 0.10
CA LEU A 427 19.76 -6.52 0.07
C LEU A 427 20.15 -5.48 -0.99
N GLU A 428 21.40 -5.02 -1.01
CA GLU A 428 21.90 -4.05 -2.00
C GLU A 428 21.79 -4.57 -3.43
N SER A 429 22.03 -5.87 -3.65
CA SER A 429 21.95 -6.47 -4.99
C SER A 429 20.55 -6.37 -5.62
N ARG A 430 19.49 -6.24 -4.81
CA ARG A 430 18.11 -6.06 -5.29
C ARG A 430 17.93 -4.73 -6.02
N ASN A 431 18.62 -3.68 -5.59
CA ASN A 431 18.51 -2.35 -6.21
C ASN A 431 19.08 -2.31 -7.65
N ALA A 432 19.97 -3.22 -8.02
CA ALA A 432 20.53 -3.28 -9.37
C ALA A 432 19.48 -3.55 -10.46
N ARG A 433 18.31 -4.07 -10.06
CA ARG A 433 17.18 -4.32 -10.96
C ARG A 433 16.21 -3.15 -11.05
N LEU A 434 16.29 -2.18 -10.15
CA LEU A 434 15.31 -1.11 -10.08
C LEU A 434 15.65 0.07 -11.00
N ALA A 435 14.63 0.84 -11.36
CA ALA A 435 14.75 2.04 -12.17
C ALA A 435 15.57 3.12 -11.43
N PRO A 436 16.70 3.57 -11.99
CA PRO A 436 17.54 4.60 -11.37
C PRO A 436 16.78 5.90 -11.09
N PHE A 437 15.74 6.19 -11.89
CA PHE A 437 14.88 7.37 -11.74
C PHE A 437 14.23 7.46 -10.35
N TRP A 438 13.83 6.33 -9.76
CA TRP A 438 13.17 6.29 -8.45
C TRP A 438 14.14 6.13 -7.27
N LEU A 439 15.39 5.74 -7.54
CA LEU A 439 16.45 5.59 -6.52
C LEU A 439 17.26 6.88 -6.30
N ASN A 440 17.50 7.62 -7.38
CA ASN A 440 18.35 8.79 -7.38
C ASN A 440 17.57 10.07 -7.07
N PRO A 441 18.23 11.12 -6.56
CA PRO A 441 17.65 12.45 -6.52
C PRO A 441 17.20 12.88 -7.93
N GLN A 442 15.95 13.34 -8.03
CA GLN A 442 15.36 13.78 -9.29
C GLN A 442 15.62 15.28 -9.49
N GLU A 443 15.95 15.67 -10.73
CA GLU A 443 16.16 17.08 -11.06
C GLU A 443 14.82 17.84 -11.10
N PRO A 444 14.82 19.17 -10.91
CA PRO A 444 13.58 19.95 -10.95
C PRO A 444 12.81 19.76 -12.27
N VAL A 445 11.49 19.63 -12.15
CA VAL A 445 10.55 19.56 -13.28
C VAL A 445 10.68 20.81 -14.18
N GLY A 446 10.50 20.61 -15.49
CA GLY A 446 10.41 21.70 -16.47
C GLY A 446 11.64 21.90 -17.37
N SER A 447 12.71 21.15 -17.15
CA SER A 447 13.81 20.99 -18.11
C SER A 447 13.75 19.60 -18.75
N GLY A 448 13.69 19.52 -20.08
CA GLY A 448 13.65 18.24 -20.78
C GLY A 448 13.48 18.38 -22.29
N PRO A 449 13.61 17.29 -23.05
CA PRO A 449 13.52 17.30 -24.52
C PRO A 449 12.18 17.80 -25.06
N PHE A 450 11.11 17.76 -24.27
CA PHE A 450 9.77 18.18 -24.67
C PHE A 450 9.28 19.45 -23.97
N ALA A 451 10.21 20.26 -23.44
CA ALA A 451 9.88 21.51 -22.76
C ALA A 451 8.93 22.39 -23.59
N GLY A 452 7.82 22.80 -22.96
CA GLY A 452 6.80 23.67 -23.58
C GLY A 452 5.69 22.93 -24.32
N ARG A 453 5.70 21.60 -24.34
CA ARG A 453 4.60 20.77 -24.87
C ARG A 453 3.68 20.29 -23.76
N ARG A 454 2.44 19.94 -24.12
CA ARG A 454 1.44 19.42 -23.17
C ARG A 454 1.11 17.96 -23.43
N ALA A 455 0.83 17.21 -22.37
CA ALA A 455 0.28 15.87 -22.42
C ALA A 455 -1.01 15.74 -21.62
N LEU A 456 -1.98 15.05 -22.20
CA LEU A 456 -3.19 14.62 -21.51
C LEU A 456 -3.10 13.12 -21.28
N VAL A 457 -3.07 12.70 -20.01
CA VAL A 457 -3.07 11.30 -19.59
C VAL A 457 -4.50 10.89 -19.24
N VAL A 458 -5.04 9.89 -19.92
CA VAL A 458 -6.34 9.30 -19.60
C VAL A 458 -6.14 8.18 -18.61
N ASP A 459 -6.72 8.31 -17.41
CA ASP A 459 -6.65 7.32 -16.36
C ASP A 459 -7.78 6.29 -16.46
N ALA A 460 -7.41 5.01 -16.62
CA ALA A 460 -8.34 3.91 -16.75
C ALA A 460 -8.42 3.07 -15.45
N GLU A 461 -8.43 3.73 -14.30
CA GLU A 461 -8.50 3.14 -12.94
C GLU A 461 -7.23 2.42 -12.48
N ASP A 462 -6.07 2.78 -13.05
CA ASP A 462 -4.76 2.39 -12.55
C ASP A 462 -3.85 3.61 -12.41
N ARG A 463 -3.53 3.93 -11.16
CA ARG A 463 -2.71 5.10 -10.80
C ARG A 463 -1.23 4.97 -11.17
N PHE A 464 -0.81 3.98 -11.93
CA PHE A 464 0.44 4.08 -12.69
C PHE A 464 0.50 5.38 -13.53
N THR A 465 -0.65 5.94 -13.90
CA THR A 465 -0.77 7.25 -14.53
C THR A 465 -0.13 8.40 -13.74
N THR A 466 -0.10 8.35 -12.40
CA THR A 466 0.55 9.38 -11.58
C THR A 466 2.07 9.28 -11.70
N MET A 467 2.61 8.06 -11.68
CA MET A 467 4.03 7.79 -11.93
C MET A 467 4.43 8.17 -13.35
N LEU A 468 3.60 7.85 -14.33
CA LEU A 468 3.81 8.22 -15.73
C LEU A 468 3.80 9.74 -15.92
N ALA A 469 2.82 10.43 -15.34
CA ALA A 469 2.77 11.90 -15.37
C ALA A 469 4.02 12.53 -14.75
N HIS A 470 4.56 11.92 -13.69
CA HIS A 470 5.79 12.37 -13.08
C HIS A 470 7.00 12.24 -14.02
N GLN A 471 7.17 11.09 -14.66
CA GLN A 471 8.23 10.88 -15.66
C GLN A 471 8.06 11.80 -16.87
N LEU A 472 6.84 11.99 -17.37
CA LEU A 472 6.54 12.92 -18.47
C LEU A 472 6.91 14.36 -18.10
N SER A 473 6.62 14.77 -16.88
CA SER A 473 6.99 16.10 -16.37
C SER A 473 8.51 16.30 -16.32
N HIS A 474 9.27 15.26 -15.96
CA HIS A 474 10.74 15.26 -16.02
C HIS A 474 11.30 15.21 -17.44
N LEU A 475 10.52 14.74 -18.42
CA LEU A 475 10.86 14.89 -19.84
C LEU A 475 10.48 16.27 -20.39
N GLY A 476 9.90 17.15 -19.57
CA GLY A 476 9.60 18.55 -19.88
C GLY A 476 8.16 18.82 -20.31
N LEU A 477 7.25 17.83 -20.27
CA LEU A 477 5.84 18.05 -20.62
C LEU A 477 5.08 18.69 -19.45
N ASP A 478 4.11 19.55 -19.78
CA ASP A 478 3.06 19.96 -18.86
C ASP A 478 1.91 18.94 -18.92
N VAL A 479 1.62 18.28 -17.81
CA VAL A 479 0.80 17.05 -17.79
C VAL A 479 -0.49 17.25 -17.01
N ALA A 480 -1.61 16.87 -17.62
CA ALA A 480 -2.89 16.74 -16.94
C ALA A 480 -3.35 15.27 -16.95
N ILE A 481 -3.85 14.78 -15.83
CA ILE A 481 -4.48 13.46 -15.72
C ILE A 481 -6.00 13.66 -15.65
N VAL A 482 -6.76 12.93 -16.46
CA VAL A 482 -8.23 12.96 -16.45
C VAL A 482 -8.77 11.52 -16.45
N PRO A 483 -9.73 11.19 -15.56
CA PRO A 483 -10.41 9.90 -15.57
C PRO A 483 -11.05 9.58 -16.92
N TRP A 484 -11.06 8.30 -17.30
CA TRP A 484 -11.61 7.81 -18.57
C TRP A 484 -13.09 8.15 -18.79
N ASP A 485 -13.87 8.25 -17.72
CA ASP A 485 -15.30 8.58 -17.74
C ASP A 485 -15.58 10.09 -17.71
N ALA A 486 -14.58 10.89 -17.33
CA ALA A 486 -14.66 12.35 -17.26
C ALA A 486 -14.02 13.05 -18.48
N VAL A 487 -13.14 12.37 -19.22
CA VAL A 487 -12.43 12.98 -20.36
C VAL A 487 -13.39 13.25 -21.52
N THR A 488 -13.44 14.52 -21.94
CA THR A 488 -14.29 14.95 -23.06
C THR A 488 -13.60 14.71 -24.40
N ASP A 489 -14.41 14.51 -25.44
CA ASP A 489 -13.92 14.40 -26.82
C ASP A 489 -13.12 15.63 -27.27
N ASP A 490 -13.54 16.83 -26.86
CA ASP A 490 -12.81 18.08 -27.16
C ASP A 490 -11.42 18.08 -26.51
N ALA A 491 -11.29 17.55 -25.29
CA ALA A 491 -10.00 17.44 -24.61
C ALA A 491 -9.09 16.41 -25.31
N VAL A 492 -9.66 15.28 -25.74
CA VAL A 492 -8.96 14.25 -26.53
C VAL A 492 -8.44 14.82 -27.84
N ASP A 493 -9.24 15.63 -28.54
CA ASP A 493 -8.86 16.24 -29.82
C ASP A 493 -7.82 17.34 -29.64
N ALA A 494 -7.95 18.15 -28.59
CA ALA A 494 -7.05 19.27 -28.30
C ALA A 494 -5.67 18.83 -27.75
N ALA A 495 -5.53 17.58 -27.30
CA ALA A 495 -4.28 17.08 -26.72
C ALA A 495 -3.14 17.06 -27.76
N GLU A 496 -2.04 17.73 -27.43
CA GLU A 496 -0.80 17.70 -28.24
C GLU A 496 -0.20 16.29 -28.24
N LEU A 497 -0.03 15.70 -27.06
CA LEU A 497 0.19 14.27 -26.84
C LEU A 497 -0.96 13.72 -26.00
N LEU A 498 -1.66 12.70 -26.51
CA LEU A 498 -2.57 11.91 -25.68
C LEU A 498 -1.85 10.66 -25.20
N VAL A 499 -1.88 10.40 -23.89
CA VAL A 499 -1.43 9.14 -23.31
C VAL A 499 -2.66 8.38 -22.83
N SER A 500 -2.99 7.29 -23.50
CA SER A 500 -4.07 6.40 -23.06
C SER A 500 -3.49 5.40 -22.06
N GLY A 501 -3.85 5.55 -20.79
CA GLY A 501 -3.21 4.87 -19.68
C GLY A 501 -3.55 3.38 -19.52
N PRO A 502 -2.89 2.72 -18.55
CA PRO A 502 -3.21 1.36 -18.14
C PRO A 502 -4.52 1.29 -17.33
N GLY A 503 -5.04 0.08 -17.16
CA GLY A 503 -6.22 -0.19 -16.34
C GLY A 503 -6.46 -1.69 -16.15
N PRO A 504 -7.31 -2.09 -15.18
CA PRO A 504 -7.66 -3.48 -14.97
C PRO A 504 -8.73 -3.97 -15.95
N GLY A 505 -8.93 -5.30 -15.98
CA GLY A 505 -10.00 -5.99 -16.67
C GLY A 505 -9.59 -6.67 -17.97
N ASP A 506 -10.53 -7.42 -18.55
CA ASP A 506 -10.35 -8.09 -19.83
C ASP A 506 -10.52 -7.09 -21.01
N PRO A 507 -9.49 -6.84 -21.83
CA PRO A 507 -9.58 -5.93 -22.99
C PRO A 507 -10.59 -6.39 -24.05
N LEU A 508 -11.07 -7.63 -23.99
CA LEU A 508 -12.07 -8.20 -24.89
C LEU A 508 -13.50 -8.10 -24.34
N ASP A 509 -13.69 -7.65 -23.11
CA ASP A 509 -15.04 -7.55 -22.52
C ASP A 509 -15.88 -6.50 -23.28
N PRO A 510 -17.00 -6.91 -23.93
CA PRO A 510 -17.90 -5.97 -24.59
C PRO A 510 -18.86 -5.28 -23.62
N ALA A 511 -19.03 -5.80 -22.39
CA ALA A 511 -19.94 -5.24 -21.40
C ALA A 511 -19.33 -4.09 -20.59
N SER A 512 -18.00 -4.00 -20.55
CA SER A 512 -17.29 -2.94 -19.82
C SER A 512 -17.42 -1.56 -20.50
N PRO A 513 -18.04 -0.56 -19.83
CA PRO A 513 -18.10 0.80 -20.35
C PRO A 513 -16.72 1.44 -20.51
N ARG A 514 -15.76 1.06 -19.65
CA ARG A 514 -14.37 1.51 -19.72
C ARG A 514 -13.70 1.02 -20.99
N MET A 515 -13.81 -0.26 -21.31
CA MET A 515 -13.24 -0.82 -22.54
C MET A 515 -13.86 -0.19 -23.80
N ALA A 516 -15.17 0.07 -23.78
CA ALA A 516 -15.85 0.79 -24.86
C ALA A 516 -15.29 2.21 -25.02
N ARG A 517 -15.16 2.97 -23.92
CA ARG A 517 -14.66 4.34 -23.97
C ARG A 517 -13.19 4.44 -24.40
N LEU A 518 -12.33 3.53 -23.95
CA LEU A 518 -10.92 3.50 -24.39
C LEU A 518 -10.80 3.19 -25.89
N ARG A 519 -11.61 2.26 -26.43
CA ARG A 519 -11.69 2.02 -27.88
C ARG A 519 -12.08 3.28 -28.64
N GLU A 520 -13.11 4.00 -28.18
CA GLU A 520 -13.51 5.27 -28.80
C GLU A 520 -12.38 6.31 -28.83
N ILE A 521 -11.67 6.49 -27.71
CA ILE A 521 -10.56 7.45 -27.57
C ILE A 521 -9.42 7.08 -28.52
N ILE A 522 -9.01 5.81 -28.53
CA ILE A 522 -7.91 5.31 -29.37
C ILE A 522 -8.28 5.43 -30.84
N ALA A 523 -9.46 4.95 -31.25
CA ALA A 523 -9.95 5.06 -32.62
C ALA A 523 -10.01 6.52 -33.10
N ARG A 524 -10.47 7.43 -32.24
CA ARG A 524 -10.56 8.87 -32.55
C ARG A 524 -9.18 9.48 -32.82
N ARG A 525 -8.20 9.24 -31.94
CA ARG A 525 -6.83 9.75 -32.13
C ARG A 525 -6.17 9.18 -33.39
N ARG A 526 -6.37 7.88 -33.64
CA ARG A 526 -5.85 7.22 -34.84
C ARG A 526 -6.47 7.76 -36.12
N ALA A 527 -7.77 8.00 -36.14
CA ALA A 527 -8.45 8.57 -37.30
C ALA A 527 -7.94 9.98 -37.65
N ALA A 528 -7.50 10.74 -36.64
CA ALA A 528 -6.88 12.06 -36.81
C ALA A 528 -5.36 12.00 -37.10
N SER A 529 -4.74 10.81 -37.06
CA SER A 529 -3.27 10.64 -37.07
C SER A 529 -2.55 11.55 -36.05
N ALA A 530 -3.20 11.80 -34.90
CA ALA A 530 -2.73 12.72 -33.89
C ALA A 530 -1.92 11.98 -32.80
N PRO A 531 -0.87 12.59 -32.21
CA PRO A 531 0.07 11.89 -31.34
C PRO A 531 -0.60 11.12 -30.20
N LEU A 532 -0.38 9.81 -30.17
CA LEU A 532 -0.92 8.87 -29.18
C LEU A 532 0.19 8.00 -28.61
N LEU A 533 0.25 7.90 -27.28
CA LEU A 533 0.98 6.84 -26.58
C LEU A 533 -0.03 5.94 -25.86
N ALA A 534 -0.10 4.65 -26.21
CA ALA A 534 -0.99 3.69 -25.55
C ALA A 534 -0.19 2.73 -24.65
N VAL A 535 -0.59 2.60 -23.38
CA VAL A 535 0.15 1.83 -22.36
C VAL A 535 -0.69 0.65 -21.85
N CYS A 536 -0.08 -0.53 -21.76
CA CYS A 536 -0.66 -1.77 -21.21
C CYS A 536 -2.06 -2.10 -21.74
N LEU A 537 -3.13 -1.86 -20.98
CA LEU A 537 -4.52 -2.09 -21.42
C LEU A 537 -4.83 -1.35 -22.72
N SER A 538 -4.42 -0.08 -22.80
CA SER A 538 -4.63 0.72 -24.01
C SER A 538 -3.78 0.22 -25.18
N HIS A 539 -2.60 -0.36 -24.93
CA HIS A 539 -1.80 -1.03 -25.95
C HIS A 539 -2.53 -2.27 -26.50
N GLN A 540 -3.14 -3.08 -25.63
CA GLN A 540 -3.92 -4.26 -26.05
C GLN A 540 -5.10 -3.86 -26.92
N ILE A 541 -5.85 -2.82 -26.51
CA ILE A 541 -6.96 -2.29 -27.30
C ILE A 541 -6.49 -1.82 -28.68
N LEU A 542 -5.41 -1.03 -28.73
CA LEU A 542 -4.81 -0.56 -29.97
C LEU A 542 -4.38 -1.73 -30.88
N ALA A 543 -3.74 -2.75 -30.31
CA ALA A 543 -3.31 -3.93 -31.05
C ALA A 543 -4.51 -4.68 -31.65
N SER A 544 -5.60 -4.82 -30.90
CA SER A 544 -6.84 -5.43 -31.38
C SER A 544 -7.47 -4.65 -32.54
N GLU A 545 -7.51 -3.31 -32.46
CA GLU A 545 -7.98 -2.45 -33.55
C GLU A 545 -7.11 -2.52 -34.81
N LEU A 546 -5.84 -2.89 -34.65
CA LEU A 546 -4.91 -3.15 -35.75
C LEU A 546 -5.07 -4.55 -36.34
N GLY A 547 -5.97 -5.37 -35.80
CA GLY A 547 -6.25 -6.73 -36.26
C GLY A 547 -5.32 -7.79 -35.66
N LEU A 548 -4.58 -7.47 -34.60
CA LEU A 548 -3.79 -8.46 -33.86
C LEU A 548 -4.70 -9.23 -32.89
N GLU A 549 -4.42 -10.53 -32.75
CA GLU A 549 -5.17 -11.39 -31.84
C GLU A 549 -4.74 -11.10 -30.39
N LEU A 550 -5.71 -10.87 -29.50
CA LEU A 550 -5.47 -10.81 -28.06
C LEU A 550 -5.69 -12.20 -27.46
N ALA A 551 -4.77 -12.63 -26.61
CA ALA A 551 -4.88 -13.88 -25.89
C ALA A 551 -4.39 -13.73 -24.45
N PRO A 552 -4.96 -14.50 -23.50
CA PRO A 552 -4.37 -14.62 -22.18
C PRO A 552 -2.99 -15.27 -22.27
N LEU A 553 -2.08 -14.83 -21.40
CA LEU A 553 -0.80 -15.47 -21.19
C LEU A 553 -1.01 -16.84 -20.51
N ALA A 554 -0.08 -17.77 -20.76
CA ALA A 554 -0.10 -19.07 -20.07
C ALA A 554 0.08 -18.89 -18.55
N GLN A 555 0.83 -17.86 -18.15
CA GLN A 555 0.94 -17.36 -16.78
C GLN A 555 0.93 -15.83 -16.82
N PRO A 556 0.14 -15.16 -15.97
CA PRO A 556 0.16 -13.69 -15.90
C PRO A 556 1.55 -13.14 -15.64
N HIS A 557 1.89 -12.02 -16.27
CA HIS A 557 3.07 -11.24 -15.95
C HIS A 557 2.66 -10.15 -14.95
N GLN A 558 2.60 -10.47 -13.66
CA GLN A 558 2.33 -9.49 -12.60
C GLN A 558 3.60 -9.22 -11.80
N GLY A 559 4.10 -7.98 -11.80
CA GLY A 559 5.35 -7.65 -11.12
C GLY A 559 6.58 -8.31 -11.73
N LEU A 560 6.58 -8.57 -13.05
CA LEU A 560 7.65 -9.28 -13.74
C LEU A 560 8.52 -8.31 -14.55
N GLN A 561 9.83 -8.37 -14.37
CA GLN A 561 10.78 -7.64 -15.21
C GLN A 561 11.30 -8.53 -16.35
N LEU A 562 11.18 -8.06 -17.59
CA LEU A 562 11.72 -8.71 -18.78
C LEU A 562 12.65 -7.76 -19.54
N THR A 563 13.68 -8.33 -20.18
CA THR A 563 14.47 -7.62 -21.20
C THR A 563 13.89 -7.95 -22.55
N VAL A 564 13.31 -6.96 -23.23
CA VAL A 564 12.63 -7.11 -24.52
C VAL A 564 13.29 -6.23 -25.59
N ASP A 565 13.20 -6.62 -26.85
CA ASP A 565 13.61 -5.77 -27.97
C ASP A 565 12.49 -4.78 -28.30
N VAL A 566 12.78 -3.48 -28.19
CA VAL A 566 11.88 -2.39 -28.58
C VAL A 566 12.48 -1.72 -29.81
N PHE A 567 12.08 -2.19 -31.00
CA PHE A 567 12.52 -1.66 -32.29
C PHE A 567 14.04 -1.67 -32.48
N GLY A 568 14.69 -2.79 -32.14
CA GLY A 568 16.14 -2.99 -32.25
C GLY A 568 16.94 -2.49 -31.05
N GLN A 569 16.28 -2.04 -29.97
CA GLN A 569 16.93 -1.64 -28.73
C GLN A 569 16.50 -2.57 -27.58
N PRO A 570 17.43 -3.28 -26.92
CA PRO A 570 17.09 -4.05 -25.74
C PRO A 570 16.72 -3.12 -24.57
N ALA A 571 15.57 -3.37 -23.94
CA ALA A 571 15.07 -2.59 -22.82
C ALA A 571 14.55 -3.50 -21.69
N SER A 572 15.01 -3.24 -20.47
CA SER A 572 14.50 -3.88 -19.25
C SER A 572 13.26 -3.15 -18.74
N ILE A 573 12.10 -3.80 -18.84
CA ILE A 573 10.77 -3.23 -18.60
C ILE A 573 9.98 -4.11 -17.60
N GLY A 574 9.19 -3.48 -16.74
CA GLY A 574 8.21 -4.12 -15.87
C GLY A 574 6.87 -4.42 -16.56
N PHE A 575 6.31 -5.58 -16.29
CA PHE A 575 5.04 -6.06 -16.85
C PHE A 575 4.03 -6.37 -15.75
N TYR A 576 2.78 -5.94 -15.98
CA TYR A 576 1.61 -6.07 -15.10
C TYR A 576 0.37 -6.42 -15.95
N ASN A 577 0.43 -7.53 -16.68
CA ASN A 577 -0.59 -7.91 -17.64
C ASN A 577 -0.92 -9.41 -17.61
N THR A 578 -2.21 -9.70 -17.85
CA THR A 578 -2.71 -11.07 -18.03
C THR A 578 -2.95 -11.40 -19.49
N PHE A 579 -3.32 -10.41 -20.30
CA PHE A 579 -3.50 -10.53 -21.73
C PHE A 579 -2.32 -9.93 -22.48
N THR A 580 -2.09 -10.41 -23.69
CA THR A 580 -1.11 -9.85 -24.62
C THR A 580 -1.63 -9.96 -26.05
N ALA A 581 -1.18 -9.06 -26.91
CA ALA A 581 -1.36 -9.24 -28.35
C ALA A 581 -0.34 -10.25 -28.89
N ARG A 582 -0.74 -11.06 -29.86
CA ARG A 582 0.13 -12.02 -30.53
C ARG A 582 0.13 -11.83 -32.03
N CYS A 583 1.30 -12.06 -32.63
CA CYS A 583 1.45 -12.12 -34.07
C CYS A 583 2.36 -13.29 -34.46
N ALA A 584 2.08 -13.90 -35.61
CA ALA A 584 2.98 -14.91 -36.16
C ALA A 584 4.29 -14.23 -36.63
N PRO A 585 5.45 -14.91 -36.55
CA PRO A 585 6.69 -14.38 -37.09
C PRO A 585 6.54 -13.93 -38.54
N GLY A 586 6.97 -12.70 -38.85
CA GLY A 586 6.83 -12.10 -40.18
C GLY A 586 5.47 -11.44 -40.47
N THR A 587 4.58 -11.32 -39.46
CA THR A 587 3.35 -10.51 -39.59
C THR A 587 3.70 -9.09 -40.00
N THR A 588 2.99 -8.57 -41.01
CA THR A 588 3.14 -7.19 -41.48
C THR A 588 1.79 -6.50 -41.47
N ILE A 589 1.75 -5.30 -40.89
CA ILE A 589 0.59 -4.41 -40.94
C ILE A 589 1.06 -3.14 -41.64
N ALA A 590 0.33 -2.71 -42.67
CA ALA A 590 0.74 -1.57 -43.48
C ALA A 590 0.92 -0.31 -42.63
N GLY A 591 2.12 0.29 -42.66
CA GLY A 591 2.43 1.51 -41.91
C GLY A 591 2.63 1.31 -40.40
N VAL A 592 2.73 0.06 -39.93
CA VAL A 592 2.93 -0.25 -38.51
C VAL A 592 4.13 -1.19 -38.35
N GLU A 593 5.04 -0.79 -37.49
CA GLU A 593 6.15 -1.63 -37.03
C GLU A 593 5.77 -2.30 -35.72
N ILE A 594 6.10 -3.60 -35.61
CA ILE A 594 5.72 -4.47 -34.51
C ILE A 594 7.00 -4.96 -33.84
N ALA A 595 7.15 -4.67 -32.55
CA ALA A 595 8.17 -5.27 -31.70
C ALA A 595 7.53 -6.44 -30.94
N ALA A 596 7.93 -7.67 -31.26
CA ALA A 596 7.36 -8.88 -30.70
C ALA A 596 8.43 -9.94 -30.43
N ASP A 597 8.12 -10.84 -29.51
CA ASP A 597 8.94 -12.00 -29.22
C ASP A 597 9.05 -12.93 -30.42
N GLN A 598 10.27 -13.38 -30.75
CA GLN A 598 10.47 -14.26 -31.91
C GLN A 598 9.95 -15.68 -31.70
N ALA A 599 9.86 -16.14 -30.45
CA ALA A 599 9.44 -17.49 -30.12
C ALA A 599 7.95 -17.57 -29.79
N THR A 600 7.44 -16.67 -28.96
CA THR A 600 6.03 -16.69 -28.53
C THR A 600 5.12 -15.87 -29.44
N GLY A 601 5.67 -14.89 -30.15
CA GLY A 601 4.90 -13.91 -30.93
C GLY A 601 4.22 -12.84 -30.07
N ASP A 602 4.48 -12.80 -28.76
CA ASP A 602 3.91 -11.81 -27.85
C ASP A 602 4.42 -10.41 -28.22
N VAL A 603 3.50 -9.47 -28.41
CA VAL A 603 3.78 -8.12 -28.86
C VAL A 603 4.11 -7.24 -27.67
N TYR A 604 5.28 -6.62 -27.70
CA TYR A 604 5.78 -5.75 -26.62
C TYR A 604 5.54 -4.27 -26.92
N ALA A 605 5.63 -3.87 -28.19
CA ALA A 605 5.42 -2.48 -28.61
C ALA A 605 4.93 -2.39 -30.07
N LEU A 606 4.20 -1.31 -30.36
CA LEU A 606 3.77 -0.97 -31.73
C LEU A 606 4.08 0.50 -32.01
N ARG A 607 4.48 0.82 -33.23
CA ARG A 607 4.62 2.22 -33.66
C ARG A 607 4.17 2.40 -35.11
N GLY A 608 3.57 3.55 -35.39
CA GLY A 608 3.08 3.93 -36.72
C GLY A 608 2.96 5.44 -36.84
N THR A 609 2.29 5.93 -37.88
CA THR A 609 2.10 7.38 -38.06
C THR A 609 1.27 7.98 -36.93
N GLY A 610 1.88 8.86 -36.14
CA GLY A 610 1.23 9.58 -35.05
C GLY A 610 0.93 8.73 -33.82
N PHE A 611 1.48 7.51 -33.69
CA PHE A 611 1.30 6.72 -32.47
C PHE A 611 2.48 5.81 -32.14
N ALA A 612 2.62 5.56 -30.84
CA ALA A 612 3.45 4.50 -30.27
C ALA A 612 2.69 3.81 -29.14
N SER A 613 3.08 2.59 -28.78
CA SER A 613 2.49 1.88 -27.66
C SER A 613 3.42 0.84 -27.07
N VAL A 614 3.17 0.45 -25.83
CA VAL A 614 3.98 -0.52 -25.09
C VAL A 614 3.10 -1.34 -24.15
N GLN A 615 3.34 -2.65 -24.10
CA GLN A 615 2.61 -3.58 -23.23
C GLN A 615 3.05 -3.45 -21.76
N GLY A 616 4.34 -3.20 -21.52
CA GLY A 616 4.88 -2.98 -20.17
C GLY A 616 4.69 -1.55 -19.66
N HIS A 617 5.01 -1.36 -18.38
CA HIS A 617 4.88 -0.10 -17.65
C HIS A 617 6.24 0.58 -17.53
N LEU A 618 6.54 1.54 -18.39
CA LEU A 618 7.85 2.24 -18.40
C LEU A 618 8.07 3.08 -17.14
N GLU A 619 6.98 3.45 -16.49
CA GLU A 619 6.92 4.18 -15.24
C GLU A 619 7.28 3.35 -14.00
N SER A 620 7.14 2.02 -14.07
CA SER A 620 7.37 1.10 -12.94
C SER A 620 8.81 1.13 -12.42
N ILE A 621 9.00 0.84 -11.13
CA ILE A 621 10.32 0.62 -10.53
C ILE A 621 11.06 -0.54 -11.20
N LEU A 622 10.35 -1.48 -11.83
CA LEU A 622 10.92 -2.61 -12.57
C LEU A 622 11.41 -2.21 -13.96
N SER A 623 11.13 -0.99 -14.42
CA SER A 623 11.55 -0.51 -15.73
C SER A 623 12.87 0.24 -15.65
N ARG A 624 13.96 -0.51 -15.52
CA ARG A 624 15.32 0.05 -15.47
C ARG A 624 15.62 0.97 -16.65
N ASP A 625 15.16 0.58 -17.84
CA ASP A 625 15.34 1.34 -19.08
C ASP A 625 14.07 2.14 -19.47
N GLY A 626 13.20 2.41 -18.48
CA GLY A 626 11.89 3.03 -18.65
C GLY A 626 11.94 4.44 -19.24
N MET A 627 12.68 5.35 -18.60
CA MET A 627 12.79 6.75 -19.05
C MET A 627 13.35 6.90 -20.48
N SER A 628 14.37 6.11 -20.83
CA SER A 628 14.98 6.16 -22.16
C SER A 628 14.05 5.60 -23.24
N THR A 629 13.29 4.55 -22.91
CA THR A 629 12.29 3.96 -23.80
C THR A 629 11.08 4.89 -23.96
N LEU A 630 10.60 5.49 -22.86
CA LEU A 630 9.46 6.42 -22.87
C LEU A 630 9.75 7.62 -23.77
N ARG A 631 10.95 8.23 -23.63
CA ARG A 631 11.41 9.31 -24.50
C ARG A 631 11.35 8.92 -25.98
N GLN A 632 11.86 7.74 -26.34
CA GLN A 632 11.89 7.27 -27.74
C GLN A 632 10.49 7.08 -28.33
N LEU A 633 9.56 6.50 -27.55
CA LEU A 633 8.18 6.30 -28.00
C LEU A 633 7.43 7.63 -28.17
N ILE A 634 7.69 8.60 -27.29
CA ILE A 634 7.12 9.95 -27.38
C ILE A 634 7.68 10.71 -28.58
N GLU A 635 8.99 10.67 -28.79
CA GLU A 635 9.65 11.26 -29.98
C GLU A 635 8.99 10.73 -31.26
N TRP A 636 8.77 9.42 -31.34
CA TRP A 636 8.11 8.82 -32.50
C TRP A 636 6.66 9.26 -32.67
N ALA A 637 5.87 9.26 -31.59
CA ALA A 637 4.46 9.62 -31.66
C ALA A 637 4.25 11.09 -32.07
N LEU A 638 5.17 11.98 -31.64
CA LEU A 638 5.08 13.41 -31.90
C LEU A 638 5.64 13.82 -33.27
N ASP A 639 6.76 13.22 -33.69
CA ASP A 639 7.44 13.51 -34.95
C ASP A 639 7.80 12.19 -35.66
N PRO A 640 6.83 11.53 -36.33
CA PRO A 640 7.09 10.28 -37.04
C PRO A 640 8.07 10.54 -38.20
N ALA A 641 9.18 9.80 -38.20
CA ALA A 641 10.29 9.95 -39.15
C ALA A 641 9.93 9.61 -40.60
#